data_AF-A0A8H7R5H9-F1
#
_entry.id   AF-A0A8H7R5H9-F1
#
_cell.length_a   1.000
_cell.length_b   1.000
_cell.length_c   1.000
_cell.angle_alpha   90.00
_cell.angle_beta   90.00
_cell.angle_gamma   90.00
#
_symmetry.space_group_name_H-M   'P 1'
#
loop_
_entity.id
_entity.type
_entity.pdbx_description
1 polymer ?
#
loop_
_entity_poly.entity_id
_entity_poly.type
_entity_poly.pdbx_seq_one_letter_code
_entity_poly.pdbx_strand_id
1 'polypeptide(L)'
;MSCKTILASKVSASFRTQIKEDIKERNIRPKLVGFLANEDPAAIKYAEWTAKTCAETGVEFELRKSTKLELEEKITEANEDKSVNGIMVYYPVFGGKQDLYLQSCVSELKDVEGLCHKFVHNVYHNIRYMDETETMKCIIPCTPLACVKILEYIGVYNPVIPYGNRLYGRTIAVINRSEIVGRPLAAMLANDGAKVYSVDVTGIQIFTRGSGIKLSAHKVEDTDLTLEQVIPQCDVVITGVPTPHYKMPTSLLKEGVVAINFSSSKNFEEDVKTRASIFVPSVGKVTVAMLERNLLRLHDYQHDLTEKSKNMPREIITLQAGQCGNQIGSEFWKQICAEHGISKDGTLEEFATEGGDRKDVFFYQADDEHYIPRALLLDLEPRVINNIKASPFANLYNPENIFTSSDGGGAGNTWPNGYSQGERMCEDIMDMVDREADNSDSLEGFMLLHSIAGGTGSGLGSFLLERLNDRYPKKLIQTYSVFPNSEEVSDTVVQPYNSMLALKRLTNNADSVVVLDNAALSRIATDRLHIQQPTFEQTNQLVSTVMSASTTTLRYPGYMNNDLVGIVASLIPTPRCHFLTTAYTPFSSEQVEKAKSIRKTTVLDVMRRLLQPKNRMVSTVPSKRSCYISVLDIIQGEADPTDVHKSLLRIRERRLASFIPWGPASIQVALSKKSPYVQTPHRVSGLMLANHTSIASLFKRTCDQYDKLRKRNAFLEQYRKFSMFSDDLDEFDDSRNVVQDLIDEYEACETPDYVNYGRKDSPMDTIFLNANMVAENAVLIKQGAEARVFHLPTFLTQPEGCIAKERFKKSYRHPDLDQYLTSRRVAQEARSLYKCKKAGMDTPTVYFIDMASATIYMENITGETVKQRLLENQENEYKDVDTETMAKRIGVSLAKMHSLNVIHGDLTTSNLMLRKAGDSVVVIDFGLSFVSSLIEDKAVDLYVLERAFSSTHPKTEALFEKVLEHYLSVSSQAKLILSKLEDVRLRGRKRSMVG
;
A
#
# COMPACT_ATOMS: atom_id res chain seq x y z
N MET A 1 27.79 53.05 -2.07
CA MET A 1 26.32 53.10 -2.35
C MET A 1 25.58 53.13 -1.02
N SER A 2 24.49 53.88 -0.87
CA SER A 2 23.70 53.86 0.38
C SER A 2 22.86 52.57 0.47
N CYS A 3 23.06 51.76 1.50
CA CYS A 3 22.28 50.54 1.73
C CYS A 3 20.79 50.84 1.92
N LYS A 4 19.93 50.19 1.13
CA LYS A 4 18.47 50.29 1.25
C LYS A 4 17.96 49.26 2.25
N THR A 5 17.41 49.71 3.38
CA THR A 5 16.77 48.80 4.34
C THR A 5 15.32 48.54 3.93
N ILE A 6 14.95 47.28 3.73
CA ILE A 6 13.59 46.87 3.33
C ILE A 6 12.95 46.09 4.47
N LEU A 7 11.84 46.62 4.98
CA LEU A 7 11.09 46.00 6.07
C LEU A 7 10.10 44.96 5.54
N ALA A 8 9.97 43.83 6.24
CA ALA A 8 8.99 42.78 5.92
C ALA A 8 7.55 43.31 5.80
N SER A 9 7.18 44.33 6.58
CA SER A 9 5.86 44.97 6.50
C SER A 9 5.56 45.61 5.15
N LYS A 10 6.59 46.12 4.46
CA LYS A 10 6.43 46.74 3.14
C LYS A 10 6.18 45.69 2.07
N VAL A 11 6.86 44.55 2.16
CA VAL A 11 6.69 43.41 1.25
C VAL A 11 5.34 42.73 1.49
N SER A 12 4.99 42.46 2.74
CA SER A 12 3.75 41.76 3.09
C SER A 12 2.48 42.57 2.84
N ALA A 13 2.56 43.90 2.70
CA ALA A 13 1.40 44.75 2.45
C ALA A 13 0.61 44.33 1.19
N SER A 14 1.31 44.09 0.07
CA SER A 14 0.67 43.66 -1.18
C SER A 14 -0.06 42.32 -1.03
N PHE A 15 0.56 41.33 -0.40
CA PHE A 15 -0.05 40.02 -0.17
C PHE A 15 -1.25 40.08 0.77
N ARG A 16 -1.18 40.88 1.83
CA ARG A 16 -2.31 41.04 2.76
C ARG A 16 -3.52 41.72 2.11
N THR A 17 -3.29 42.69 1.22
CA THR A 17 -4.37 43.28 0.43
C THR A 17 -5.02 42.23 -0.46
N GLN A 18 -4.22 41.45 -1.19
CA GLN A 18 -4.73 40.37 -2.05
C GLN A 18 -5.53 39.33 -1.26
N ILE A 19 -5.01 38.85 -0.12
CA ILE A 19 -5.69 37.87 0.74
C ILE A 19 -7.06 38.41 1.20
N LYS A 20 -7.12 39.69 1.56
CA LYS A 20 -8.36 40.34 1.98
C LYS A 20 -9.38 40.46 0.84
N GLU A 21 -8.90 40.74 -0.37
CA GLU A 21 -9.72 40.75 -1.59
C GLU A 21 -10.23 39.34 -1.90
N ASP A 22 -9.36 38.34 -1.91
CA ASP A 22 -9.70 36.93 -2.16
C ASP A 22 -10.76 36.41 -1.16
N ILE A 23 -10.59 36.69 0.15
CA ILE A 23 -11.57 36.31 1.19
C ILE A 23 -12.93 36.96 0.93
N LYS A 24 -12.93 38.23 0.53
CA LYS A 24 -14.16 38.99 0.26
C LYS A 24 -14.85 38.50 -1.01
N GLU A 25 -14.11 38.25 -2.08
CA GLU A 25 -14.63 37.75 -3.36
C GLU A 25 -15.23 36.35 -3.20
N ARG A 26 -14.59 35.48 -2.42
CA ARG A 26 -15.05 34.12 -2.14
C ARG A 26 -16.18 34.06 -1.11
N ASN A 27 -16.43 35.15 -0.38
CA ASN A 27 -17.39 35.22 0.73
C ASN A 27 -17.17 34.11 1.78
N ILE A 28 -15.90 33.88 2.15
CA ILE A 28 -15.50 32.85 3.12
C ILE A 28 -14.98 33.47 4.41
N ARG A 29 -14.89 32.65 5.46
CA ARG A 29 -14.19 33.01 6.70
C ARG A 29 -13.35 31.82 7.17
N PRO A 30 -12.16 31.62 6.58
CA PRO A 30 -11.36 30.43 6.85
C PRO A 30 -10.83 30.47 8.30
N LYS A 31 -10.84 29.32 8.96
CA LYS A 31 -10.36 29.17 10.33
C LYS A 31 -8.99 28.51 10.38
N LEU A 32 -8.06 29.16 11.07
CA LEU A 32 -6.71 28.70 11.34
C LEU A 32 -6.53 28.40 12.83
N VAL A 33 -6.12 27.18 13.15
CA VAL A 33 -5.81 26.76 14.53
C VAL A 33 -4.29 26.70 14.70
N GLY A 34 -3.78 27.39 15.72
CA GLY A 34 -2.37 27.32 16.12
C GLY A 34 -2.18 26.55 17.42
N PHE A 35 -1.25 25.59 17.45
CA PHE A 35 -0.92 24.81 18.65
C PHE A 35 0.38 25.27 19.30
N LEU A 36 0.27 25.83 20.50
CA LEU A 36 1.42 26.24 21.31
C LEU A 36 1.62 25.25 22.48
N ALA A 37 2.68 24.45 22.39
CA ALA A 37 3.04 23.42 23.37
C ALA A 37 4.44 23.61 24.00
N ASN A 38 5.09 24.73 23.73
CA ASN A 38 6.35 25.14 24.36
C ASN A 38 6.18 26.46 25.12
N GLU A 39 7.14 26.74 25.99
CA GLU A 39 7.18 27.97 26.80
C GLU A 39 8.16 29.00 26.22
N ASP A 40 8.56 28.85 24.95
CA ASP A 40 9.51 29.76 24.32
C ASP A 40 8.90 31.17 24.15
N PRO A 41 9.49 32.22 24.76
CA PRO A 41 9.01 33.59 24.61
C PRO A 41 8.95 34.06 23.14
N ALA A 42 9.83 33.55 22.28
CA ALA A 42 9.81 33.86 20.85
C ALA A 42 8.59 33.26 20.14
N ALA A 43 8.21 32.02 20.49
CA ALA A 43 7.04 31.35 19.94
C ALA A 43 5.73 32.01 20.38
N ILE A 44 5.63 32.40 21.67
CA ILE A 44 4.47 33.15 22.20
C ILE A 44 4.28 34.45 21.44
N LYS A 45 5.34 35.24 21.29
CA LYS A 45 5.30 36.51 20.58
C LYS A 45 4.96 36.35 19.09
N TYR A 46 5.45 35.27 18.47
CA TYR A 46 5.11 34.94 17.09
C TYR A 46 3.61 34.61 16.97
N ALA A 47 3.04 33.86 17.91
CA ALA A 47 1.62 33.55 17.94
C ALA A 47 0.73 34.80 18.07
N GLU A 48 1.12 35.77 18.91
CA GLU A 48 0.43 37.06 19.04
C GLU A 48 0.45 37.85 17.72
N TRP A 49 1.57 37.83 17.00
CA TRP A 49 1.68 38.48 15.69
C TRP A 49 0.87 37.77 14.61
N THR A 50 0.80 36.45 14.63
CA THR A 50 -0.08 35.67 13.74
C THR A 50 -1.53 36.07 13.98
N ALA A 51 -1.99 36.04 15.24
CA ALA A 51 -3.36 36.44 15.60
C ALA A 51 -3.72 37.85 15.11
N LYS A 52 -2.81 38.81 15.30
CA LYS A 52 -3.03 40.19 14.84
C LYS A 52 -3.13 40.29 13.32
N THR A 53 -2.30 39.55 12.59
CA THR A 53 -2.30 39.59 11.12
C THR A 53 -3.58 38.95 10.54
N CYS A 54 -3.99 37.81 11.08
CA CYS A 54 -5.23 37.13 10.69
C CYS A 54 -6.46 38.01 10.91
N ALA A 55 -6.50 38.73 12.04
CA ALA A 55 -7.58 39.69 12.32
C ALA A 55 -7.63 40.86 11.32
N GLU A 56 -6.47 41.30 10.79
CA GLU A 56 -6.41 42.38 9.79
C GLU A 56 -6.89 41.92 8.39
N THR A 57 -6.69 40.65 8.06
CA THR A 57 -7.04 40.06 6.74
C THR A 57 -8.42 39.41 6.69
N GLY A 58 -9.01 39.08 7.84
CA GLY A 58 -10.35 38.46 7.95
C GLY A 58 -10.34 36.96 8.21
N VAL A 59 -9.17 36.38 8.49
CA VAL A 59 -8.99 34.97 8.88
C VAL A 59 -9.37 34.80 10.36
N GLU A 60 -10.14 33.76 10.68
CA GLU A 60 -10.45 33.41 12.06
C GLU A 60 -9.27 32.63 12.66
N PHE A 61 -8.60 33.19 13.67
CA PHE A 61 -7.46 32.54 14.32
C PHE A 61 -7.80 32.06 15.73
N GLU A 62 -7.55 30.79 16.00
CA GLU A 62 -7.73 30.17 17.32
C GLU A 62 -6.40 29.63 17.83
N LEU A 63 -5.89 30.18 18.93
CA LEU A 63 -4.67 29.68 19.59
C LEU A 63 -5.04 28.66 20.67
N ARG A 64 -4.67 27.39 20.45
CA ARG A 64 -4.84 26.31 21.44
C ARG A 64 -3.54 26.09 22.19
N LYS A 65 -3.58 26.28 23.51
CA LYS A 65 -2.49 25.87 24.40
C LYS A 65 -2.66 24.40 24.77
N SER A 66 -1.60 23.62 24.65
CA SER A 66 -1.61 22.20 25.00
C SER A 66 -0.35 21.84 25.77
N THR A 67 -0.42 20.76 26.56
CA THR A 67 0.80 20.13 27.05
C THR A 67 1.50 19.41 25.90
N LYS A 68 2.79 19.12 26.04
CA LYS A 68 3.53 18.38 25.02
C LYS A 68 2.93 17.00 24.74
N LEU A 69 2.42 16.32 25.78
CA LEU A 69 1.88 14.96 25.71
C LEU A 69 0.50 14.89 25.03
N GLU A 70 -0.33 15.93 25.15
CA GLU A 70 -1.67 15.99 24.55
C GLU A 70 -1.66 16.55 23.12
N LEU A 71 -0.52 17.05 22.64
CA LEU A 71 -0.45 17.78 21.38
C LEU A 71 -0.92 16.93 20.18
N GLU A 72 -0.52 15.66 20.13
CA GLU A 72 -0.90 14.74 19.05
C GLU A 72 -2.42 14.50 18.98
N GLU A 73 -3.05 14.25 20.14
CA GLU A 73 -4.50 14.05 20.24
C GLU A 73 -5.24 15.32 19.78
N LYS A 74 -4.78 16.50 20.22
CA LYS A 74 -5.38 17.79 19.83
C LYS A 74 -5.20 18.13 18.35
N ILE A 75 -4.05 17.75 17.75
CA ILE A 75 -3.85 17.86 16.30
C ILE A 75 -4.86 16.95 15.58
N THR A 76 -5.06 15.73 16.08
CA THR A 76 -6.03 14.77 15.51
C THR A 76 -7.46 15.32 15.57
N GLU A 77 -7.87 15.87 16.72
CA GLU A 77 -9.17 16.53 16.86
C GLU A 77 -9.34 17.71 15.88
N ALA A 78 -8.32 18.55 15.70
CA ALA A 78 -8.37 19.66 14.75
C ALA A 78 -8.35 19.18 13.28
N ASN A 79 -7.71 18.05 12.99
CA ASN A 79 -7.77 17.42 11.67
C ASN A 79 -9.19 16.96 11.35
N GLU A 80 -9.93 16.46 12.33
CA GLU A 80 -11.31 15.98 12.18
C GLU A 80 -12.36 17.11 12.15
N ASP A 81 -12.07 18.26 12.79
CA ASP A 81 -12.98 19.40 12.86
C ASP A 81 -13.17 20.09 11.49
N LYS A 82 -14.35 19.96 10.89
CA LYS A 82 -14.71 20.59 9.60
C LYS A 82 -14.71 22.11 9.63
N SER A 83 -14.85 22.73 10.81
CA SER A 83 -14.75 24.18 10.93
C SER A 83 -13.32 24.67 10.79
N VAL A 84 -12.32 23.80 10.96
CA VAL A 84 -10.89 24.14 10.87
C VAL A 84 -10.39 23.91 9.46
N ASN A 85 -9.91 24.97 8.81
CA ASN A 85 -9.38 24.91 7.45
C ASN A 85 -7.85 24.83 7.41
N GLY A 86 -7.16 25.18 8.49
CA GLY A 86 -5.71 25.09 8.57
C GLY A 86 -5.21 24.90 10.00
N ILE A 87 -4.06 24.24 10.12
CA ILE A 87 -3.39 23.91 11.38
C ILE A 87 -1.91 24.32 11.26
N MET A 88 -1.42 25.01 12.28
CA MET A 88 0.00 25.31 12.45
C MET A 88 0.48 24.91 13.85
N VAL A 89 1.75 24.53 13.99
CA VAL A 89 2.34 24.08 15.26
C VAL A 89 3.61 24.86 15.54
N TYR A 90 3.70 25.48 16.73
CA TYR A 90 4.88 26.27 17.09
C TYR A 90 6.03 25.36 17.55
N TYR A 91 6.93 25.01 16.62
CA TYR A 91 8.14 24.23 16.89
C TYR A 91 9.30 25.06 17.47
N PRO A 92 10.27 24.43 18.15
CA PRO A 92 10.34 23.00 18.53
C PRO A 92 9.46 22.68 19.75
N VAL A 93 8.89 21.47 19.79
CA VAL A 93 8.08 21.02 20.94
C VAL A 93 8.91 20.06 21.80
N PHE A 94 9.38 18.98 21.19
CA PHE A 94 10.27 17.99 21.79
C PHE A 94 11.71 18.14 21.28
N GLY A 95 11.87 18.66 20.06
CA GLY A 95 13.14 18.65 19.33
C GLY A 95 13.42 17.29 18.67
N GLY A 96 14.06 17.31 17.50
CA GLY A 96 14.47 16.08 16.80
C GLY A 96 13.32 15.30 16.14
N LYS A 97 13.37 13.97 16.19
CA LYS A 97 12.48 13.08 15.41
C LYS A 97 10.99 13.15 15.81
N GLN A 98 10.70 13.45 17.06
CA GLN A 98 9.32 13.51 17.53
C GLN A 98 8.57 14.73 16.94
N ASP A 99 9.28 15.84 16.70
CA ASP A 99 8.71 16.98 15.99
C ASP A 99 8.44 16.64 14.51
N LEU A 100 9.30 15.85 13.85
CA LEU A 100 9.06 15.36 12.48
C LEU A 100 7.84 14.43 12.40
N TYR A 101 7.62 13.62 13.42
CA TYR A 101 6.42 12.80 13.55
C TYR A 101 5.17 13.68 13.66
N LEU A 102 5.18 14.67 14.57
CA LEU A 102 4.06 15.60 14.74
C LEU A 102 3.76 16.40 13.45
N GLN A 103 4.79 16.79 12.69
CA GLN A 103 4.61 17.43 11.37
C GLN A 103 3.84 16.52 10.39
N SER A 104 4.06 15.21 10.49
CA SER A 104 3.37 14.20 9.67
C SER A 104 1.97 13.84 10.19
N CYS A 105 1.65 14.20 11.44
CA CYS A 105 0.30 14.04 12.00
C CYS A 105 -0.66 15.15 11.53
N VAL A 106 -0.16 16.30 11.08
CA VAL A 106 -1.02 17.34 10.50
C VAL A 106 -1.49 16.89 9.12
N SER A 107 -2.80 16.91 8.88
CA SER A 107 -3.37 16.51 7.59
C SER A 107 -2.80 17.34 6.44
N GLU A 108 -2.46 16.70 5.33
CA GLU A 108 -1.96 17.38 4.12
C GLU A 108 -2.91 18.49 3.63
N LEU A 109 -4.21 18.31 3.87
CA LEU A 109 -5.22 19.29 3.48
C LEU A 109 -5.33 20.46 4.45
N LYS A 110 -4.75 20.38 5.65
CA LYS A 110 -4.79 21.45 6.67
C LYS A 110 -3.41 21.97 7.05
N ASP A 111 -2.31 21.39 6.55
CA ASP A 111 -0.95 21.82 6.85
C ASP A 111 -0.59 23.13 6.12
N VAL A 112 -0.92 24.26 6.75
CA VAL A 112 -0.64 25.59 6.19
C VAL A 112 0.85 25.92 6.19
N GLU A 113 1.65 25.23 7.01
CA GLU A 113 3.09 25.45 7.12
C GLU A 113 3.88 24.70 6.06
N GLY A 114 3.30 23.69 5.43
CA GLY A 114 3.93 22.92 4.35
C GLY A 114 5.05 22.01 4.84
N LEU A 115 4.95 21.50 6.07
CA LEU A 115 6.00 20.75 6.77
C LEU A 115 5.77 19.23 6.77
N CYS A 116 4.61 18.76 6.33
CA CYS A 116 4.35 17.33 6.21
C CYS A 116 5.35 16.67 5.23
N HIS A 117 5.60 15.38 5.43
CA HIS A 117 6.59 14.63 4.66
C HIS A 117 6.39 14.76 3.14
N LYS A 118 5.14 14.79 2.65
CA LYS A 118 4.82 14.89 1.22
C LYS A 118 5.21 16.24 0.62
N PHE A 119 4.89 17.35 1.28
CA PHE A 119 5.24 18.69 0.77
C PHE A 119 6.75 18.93 0.79
N VAL A 120 7.42 18.49 1.85
CA VAL A 120 8.87 18.53 1.94
C VAL A 120 9.52 17.69 0.84
N HIS A 121 9.02 16.46 0.61
CA HIS A 121 9.46 15.59 -0.49
C HIS A 121 9.32 16.29 -1.85
N ASN A 122 8.18 16.91 -2.13
CA ASN A 122 7.90 17.60 -3.38
C ASN A 122 8.85 18.77 -3.63
N VAL A 123 9.16 19.56 -2.60
CA VAL A 123 10.14 20.65 -2.69
C VAL A 123 11.52 20.09 -3.10
N TYR A 124 11.95 18.98 -2.52
CA TYR A 124 13.24 18.38 -2.86
C TYR A 124 13.28 17.84 -4.29
N HIS A 125 12.18 17.29 -4.79
CA HIS A 125 12.08 16.70 -6.14
C HIS A 125 11.63 17.70 -7.22
N ASN A 126 11.50 18.99 -6.88
CA ASN A 126 11.02 20.05 -7.77
C ASN A 126 9.61 19.75 -8.35
N ILE A 127 8.77 19.06 -7.59
CA ILE A 127 7.36 18.77 -7.95
C ILE A 127 6.52 20.00 -7.60
N ARG A 128 5.99 20.68 -8.62
CA ARG A 128 5.27 21.97 -8.47
C ARG A 128 3.75 21.82 -8.33
N TYR A 129 3.20 20.68 -8.75
CA TYR A 129 1.77 20.37 -8.73
C TYR A 129 1.54 19.01 -8.06
N MET A 130 0.41 18.88 -7.37
CA MET A 130 -0.01 17.68 -6.62
C MET A 130 -0.82 16.71 -7.49
N ASP A 131 -1.22 17.15 -8.68
CA ASP A 131 -2.05 16.47 -9.66
C ASP A 131 -1.45 16.54 -11.07
N GLU A 132 -1.79 15.56 -11.91
CA GLU A 132 -1.31 15.50 -13.30
C GLU A 132 -1.91 16.60 -14.18
N THR A 133 -3.08 17.12 -13.82
CA THR A 133 -3.78 18.20 -14.54
C THR A 133 -3.23 19.61 -14.22
N GLU A 134 -2.20 19.71 -13.39
CA GLU A 134 -1.56 20.97 -12.95
C GLU A 134 -2.53 22.00 -12.32
N THR A 135 -3.63 21.53 -11.72
CA THR A 135 -4.66 22.39 -11.09
C THR A 135 -4.36 22.69 -9.62
N MET A 136 -3.75 21.74 -8.90
CA MET A 136 -3.41 21.85 -7.48
C MET A 136 -1.91 22.09 -7.30
N LYS A 137 -1.53 23.34 -7.07
CA LYS A 137 -0.14 23.69 -6.72
C LYS A 137 0.27 23.06 -5.39
N CYS A 138 1.49 22.52 -5.34
CA CYS A 138 2.08 22.04 -4.09
C CYS A 138 2.15 23.16 -3.05
N ILE A 139 1.82 22.83 -1.80
CA ILE A 139 2.05 23.72 -0.66
C ILE A 139 3.55 23.72 -0.35
N ILE A 140 4.07 24.90 -0.04
CA ILE A 140 5.51 25.13 0.17
C ILE A 140 5.72 25.70 1.57
N PRO A 141 6.81 25.31 2.26
CA PRO A 141 7.21 25.89 3.53
C PRO A 141 7.13 27.42 3.60
N CYS A 142 6.39 27.96 4.57
CA CYS A 142 6.07 29.39 4.66
C CYS A 142 7.30 30.31 4.74
N THR A 143 8.29 29.95 5.57
CA THR A 143 9.49 30.79 5.76
C THR A 143 10.40 30.77 4.52
N PRO A 144 10.72 29.61 3.93
CA PRO A 144 11.40 29.57 2.63
C PRO A 144 10.66 30.35 1.54
N LEU A 145 9.33 30.18 1.44
CA LEU A 145 8.50 30.92 0.49
C LEU A 145 8.56 32.44 0.73
N ALA A 146 8.56 32.88 1.99
CA ALA A 146 8.71 34.28 2.34
C ALA A 146 10.05 34.86 1.89
N CYS A 147 11.16 34.13 2.07
CA CYS A 147 12.46 34.53 1.54
C CYS A 147 12.44 34.67 0.01
N VAL A 148 11.82 33.72 -0.70
CA VAL A 148 11.65 33.80 -2.17
C VAL A 148 10.84 35.04 -2.56
N LYS A 149 9.73 35.34 -1.88
CA LYS A 149 8.91 36.54 -2.18
C LYS A 149 9.63 37.84 -1.87
N ILE A 150 10.48 37.87 -0.86
CA ILE A 150 11.36 39.01 -0.60
C ILE A 150 12.37 39.17 -1.74
N LEU A 151 13.02 38.09 -2.18
CA LEU A 151 13.97 38.10 -3.29
C LEU A 151 13.33 38.55 -4.62
N GLU A 152 12.08 38.14 -4.89
CA GLU A 152 11.29 38.63 -6.01
C GLU A 152 11.02 40.14 -5.89
N TYR A 153 10.56 40.60 -4.72
CA TYR A 153 10.23 42.02 -4.48
C TYR A 153 11.42 42.96 -4.67
N ILE A 154 12.61 42.51 -4.27
CA ILE A 154 13.84 43.33 -4.36
C ILE A 154 14.53 43.23 -5.72
N GLY A 155 14.02 42.42 -6.65
CA GLY A 155 14.55 42.29 -8.02
C GLY A 155 15.76 41.37 -8.17
N VAL A 156 15.98 40.42 -7.25
CA VAL A 156 17.04 39.40 -7.41
C VAL A 156 16.64 38.37 -8.47
N TYR A 157 15.35 37.98 -8.49
CA TYR A 157 14.78 37.15 -9.55
C TYR A 157 14.73 37.94 -10.86
N ASN A 158 15.34 37.40 -11.93
CA ASN A 158 15.30 38.02 -13.24
C ASN A 158 14.02 37.61 -14.00
N PRO A 159 13.05 38.53 -14.20
CA PRO A 159 11.78 38.18 -14.84
C PRO A 159 11.90 37.88 -16.33
N VAL A 160 13.02 38.27 -16.98
CA VAL A 160 13.30 38.00 -18.40
C VAL A 160 13.61 36.51 -18.63
N ILE A 161 14.11 35.81 -17.60
CA ILE A 161 14.42 34.38 -17.67
C ILE A 161 13.13 33.57 -17.45
N PRO A 162 12.92 32.45 -18.16
CA PRO A 162 11.75 31.59 -17.98
C PRO A 162 11.47 31.20 -16.53
N TYR A 163 10.19 31.03 -16.22
CA TYR A 163 9.75 30.60 -14.89
C TYR A 163 10.41 29.26 -14.50
N GLY A 164 10.93 29.19 -13.27
CA GLY A 164 11.72 28.04 -12.80
C GLY A 164 13.23 28.12 -13.07
N ASN A 165 13.73 29.16 -13.76
CA ASN A 165 15.17 29.38 -13.98
C ASN A 165 15.61 30.82 -13.61
N ARG A 166 14.74 31.59 -12.95
CA ARG A 166 14.89 33.04 -12.74
C ARG A 166 16.07 33.47 -11.85
N LEU A 167 16.70 32.52 -11.15
CA LEU A 167 17.90 32.76 -10.37
C LEU A 167 19.18 32.29 -11.08
N TYR A 168 19.10 31.90 -12.35
CA TYR A 168 20.27 31.48 -13.11
C TYR A 168 21.38 32.54 -13.06
N GLY A 169 22.60 32.08 -12.77
CA GLY A 169 23.79 32.92 -12.64
C GLY A 169 23.94 33.62 -11.29
N ARG A 170 23.00 33.46 -10.36
CA ARG A 170 23.13 33.98 -8.99
C ARG A 170 23.81 32.98 -8.07
N THR A 171 24.69 33.49 -7.21
CA THR A 171 25.33 32.70 -6.15
C THR A 171 24.79 33.13 -4.79
N ILE A 172 24.26 32.20 -4.00
CA ILE A 172 23.55 32.50 -2.75
C ILE A 172 24.16 31.67 -1.61
N ALA A 173 24.37 32.26 -0.43
CA ALA A 173 24.66 31.53 0.79
C ALA A 173 23.42 31.49 1.70
N VAL A 174 23.08 30.30 2.19
CA VAL A 174 22.06 30.09 3.22
C VAL A 174 22.75 29.51 4.45
N ILE A 175 22.77 30.28 5.54
CA ILE A 175 23.40 29.92 6.80
C ILE A 175 22.33 29.48 7.80
N ASN A 176 22.48 28.26 8.32
CA ASN A 176 21.48 27.40 8.97
C ASN A 176 20.93 26.38 7.96
N ARG A 177 21.29 25.09 8.13
CA ARG A 177 20.80 23.94 7.33
C ARG A 177 19.74 23.12 8.09
N SER A 178 18.84 23.78 8.81
CA SER A 178 17.70 23.09 9.42
C SER A 178 16.79 22.45 8.37
N GLU A 179 16.21 21.30 8.69
CA GLU A 179 15.25 20.60 7.82
C GLU A 179 13.92 21.36 7.65
N ILE A 180 13.64 22.32 8.53
CA ILE A 180 12.38 23.10 8.52
C ILE A 180 12.48 24.30 7.57
N VAL A 181 13.61 25.00 7.54
CA VAL A 181 13.75 26.28 6.80
C VAL A 181 14.96 26.29 5.90
N GLY A 182 16.14 26.06 6.47
CA GLY A 182 17.42 26.29 5.81
C GLY A 182 17.62 25.44 4.56
N ARG A 183 17.51 24.13 4.73
CA ARG A 183 17.74 23.16 3.66
C ARG A 183 16.62 23.19 2.59
N PRO A 184 15.32 23.30 2.94
CA PRO A 184 14.27 23.55 1.94
C PRO A 184 14.46 24.85 1.15
N LEU A 185 14.90 25.94 1.81
CA LEU A 185 15.20 27.20 1.12
C LEU A 185 16.34 27.02 0.11
N ALA A 186 17.42 26.33 0.50
CA ALA A 186 18.53 26.05 -0.41
C ALA A 186 18.08 25.23 -1.64
N ALA A 187 17.25 24.20 -1.42
CA ALA A 187 16.66 23.40 -2.49
C ALA A 187 15.80 24.23 -3.44
N MET A 188 14.91 25.08 -2.91
CA MET A 188 14.04 25.95 -3.73
C MET A 188 14.83 26.91 -4.61
N LEU A 189 15.81 27.61 -4.01
CA LEU A 189 16.64 28.59 -4.74
C LEU A 189 17.49 27.91 -5.82
N ALA A 190 18.03 26.73 -5.54
CA ALA A 190 18.78 25.93 -6.52
C ALA A 190 17.88 25.38 -7.63
N ASN A 191 16.67 24.96 -7.29
CA ASN A 191 15.67 24.51 -8.27
C ASN A 191 15.28 25.62 -9.26
N ASP A 192 15.28 26.87 -8.79
CA ASP A 192 15.06 28.08 -9.61
C ASP A 192 16.33 28.56 -10.37
N GLY A 193 17.43 27.82 -10.29
CA GLY A 193 18.63 28.01 -11.11
C GLY A 193 19.84 28.63 -10.40
N ALA A 194 19.75 28.96 -9.12
CA ALA A 194 20.90 29.49 -8.36
C ALA A 194 21.96 28.41 -8.09
N LYS A 195 23.20 28.85 -7.85
CA LYS A 195 24.19 28.06 -7.10
C LYS A 195 24.07 28.45 -5.63
N VAL A 196 23.69 27.51 -4.77
CA VAL A 196 23.44 27.79 -3.36
C VAL A 196 24.43 27.06 -2.46
N TYR A 197 25.13 27.80 -1.60
CA TYR A 197 25.95 27.25 -0.54
C TYR A 197 25.12 27.16 0.74
N SER A 198 24.79 25.93 1.15
CA SER A 198 24.11 25.66 2.41
C SER A 198 25.15 25.42 3.50
N VAL A 199 25.20 26.33 4.48
CA VAL A 199 26.21 26.35 5.55
C VAL A 199 25.62 25.87 6.86
N ASP A 200 26.32 24.93 7.50
CA ASP A 200 26.01 24.44 8.84
C ASP A 200 27.29 24.23 9.66
N VAL A 201 27.14 23.98 10.97
CA VAL A 201 28.26 23.66 11.87
C VAL A 201 29.02 22.40 11.44
N THR A 202 28.37 21.51 10.69
CA THR A 202 28.95 20.26 10.17
C THR A 202 29.64 20.41 8.81
N GLY A 203 29.64 21.62 8.21
CA GLY A 203 30.30 21.91 6.93
C GLY A 203 29.40 22.60 5.91
N ILE A 204 29.90 22.75 4.68
CA ILE A 204 29.20 23.45 3.58
C ILE A 204 28.80 22.43 2.50
N GLN A 205 27.58 22.59 1.98
CA GLN A 205 27.05 21.83 0.85
C GLN A 205 26.67 22.76 -0.30
N ILE A 206 26.85 22.28 -1.53
CA ILE A 206 26.50 23.00 -2.75
C ILE A 206 25.24 22.40 -3.35
N PHE A 207 24.19 23.22 -3.43
CA PHE A 207 22.93 22.90 -4.10
C PHE A 207 22.94 23.57 -5.49
N THR A 208 22.78 22.78 -6.55
CA THR A 208 22.79 23.29 -7.93
C THR A 208 22.07 22.34 -8.89
N ARG A 209 21.53 22.84 -10.01
CA ARG A 209 21.03 22.01 -11.13
C ARG A 209 22.12 21.64 -12.16
N GLY A 210 23.40 21.80 -11.77
CA GLY A 210 24.56 21.54 -12.61
C GLY A 210 24.81 22.65 -13.64
N SER A 211 25.94 22.54 -14.36
CA SER A 211 26.35 23.51 -15.37
C SER A 211 25.30 23.63 -16.49
N GLY A 212 24.71 24.82 -16.63
CA GLY A 212 23.68 25.09 -17.65
C GLY A 212 22.26 24.60 -17.31
N ILE A 213 21.97 24.28 -16.04
CA ILE A 213 20.63 23.84 -15.58
C ILE A 213 20.13 22.56 -16.30
N LYS A 214 21.04 21.61 -16.55
CA LYS A 214 20.71 20.37 -17.30
C LYS A 214 19.82 19.39 -16.53
N LEU A 215 19.80 19.46 -15.20
CA LEU A 215 19.03 18.54 -14.36
C LEU A 215 17.60 19.05 -14.12
N SER A 216 16.64 18.15 -13.95
CA SER A 216 15.23 18.50 -13.63
C SER A 216 15.03 18.98 -12.18
N ALA A 217 15.89 18.54 -11.26
CA ALA A 217 15.94 18.98 -9.87
C ALA A 217 17.39 19.25 -9.43
N HIS A 218 17.57 19.95 -8.32
CA HIS A 218 18.90 20.20 -7.76
C HIS A 218 19.59 18.89 -7.34
N LYS A 219 20.93 18.89 -7.42
CA LYS A 219 21.81 17.93 -6.77
C LYS A 219 22.51 18.62 -5.59
N VAL A 220 22.96 17.81 -4.65
CA VAL A 220 23.73 18.24 -3.48
C VAL A 220 25.12 17.63 -3.57
N GLU A 221 26.14 18.45 -3.40
CA GLU A 221 27.54 18.03 -3.34
C GLU A 221 28.18 18.58 -2.06
N ASP A 222 28.87 17.73 -1.32
CA ASP A 222 29.70 18.18 -0.19
C ASP A 222 30.93 18.91 -0.71
N THR A 223 31.42 19.90 0.04
CA THR A 223 32.60 20.68 -0.32
C THR A 223 33.48 20.99 0.88
N ASP A 224 34.79 21.00 0.65
CA ASP A 224 35.79 21.35 1.66
C ASP A 224 36.02 22.87 1.77
N LEU A 225 35.23 23.68 1.06
CA LEU A 225 35.34 25.14 1.10
C LEU A 225 34.93 25.69 2.48
N THR A 226 35.63 26.73 2.94
CA THR A 226 35.33 27.40 4.21
C THR A 226 34.38 28.58 4.02
N LEU A 227 33.79 29.07 5.12
CA LEU A 227 32.90 30.22 5.11
C LEU A 227 33.58 31.47 4.52
N GLU A 228 34.85 31.70 4.87
CA GLU A 228 35.67 32.82 4.40
C GLU A 228 35.92 32.76 2.88
N GLN A 229 35.94 31.56 2.30
CA GLN A 229 36.09 31.37 0.86
C GLN A 229 34.76 31.56 0.12
N VAL A 230 33.65 31.17 0.72
CA VAL A 230 32.32 31.15 0.09
C VAL A 230 31.65 32.53 0.10
N ILE A 231 31.59 33.19 1.26
CA ILE A 231 30.81 34.42 1.43
C ILE A 231 31.21 35.56 0.47
N PRO A 232 32.50 35.80 0.17
CA PRO A 232 32.91 36.84 -0.78
C PRO A 232 32.42 36.61 -2.22
N GLN A 233 32.01 35.39 -2.58
CA GLN A 233 31.52 35.04 -3.92
C GLN A 233 30.01 35.23 -4.06
N CYS A 234 29.27 35.34 -2.95
CA CYS A 234 27.82 35.33 -2.93
C CYS A 234 27.22 36.71 -3.25
N ASP A 235 26.22 36.72 -4.12
CA ASP A 235 25.40 37.90 -4.43
C ASP A 235 24.33 38.13 -3.35
N VAL A 236 23.91 37.07 -2.68
CA VAL A 236 22.92 37.08 -1.60
C VAL A 236 23.42 36.24 -0.43
N VAL A 237 23.30 36.76 0.79
CA VAL A 237 23.59 36.05 2.03
C VAL A 237 22.35 36.06 2.92
N ILE A 238 21.85 34.87 3.23
CA ILE A 238 20.64 34.64 4.02
C ILE A 238 21.03 33.91 5.31
N THR A 239 20.72 34.47 6.47
CA THR A 239 21.11 33.92 7.77
C THR A 239 19.90 33.63 8.67
N GLY A 240 19.97 32.51 9.39
CA GLY A 240 18.89 32.06 10.26
C GLY A 240 19.32 31.42 11.58
N VAL A 241 20.51 31.71 12.10
CA VAL A 241 21.02 31.04 13.30
C VAL A 241 20.26 31.53 14.54
N PRO A 242 19.55 30.67 15.29
CA PRO A 242 18.65 31.06 16.38
C PRO A 242 19.40 31.29 17.70
N THR A 243 20.52 32.01 17.65
CA THR A 243 21.32 32.35 18.83
C THR A 243 21.81 33.81 18.75
N PRO A 244 21.75 34.57 19.85
CA PRO A 244 22.27 35.93 19.88
C PRO A 244 23.81 35.98 19.75
N HIS A 245 24.49 34.85 20.02
CA HIS A 245 25.96 34.75 19.96
C HIS A 245 26.50 34.70 18.52
N TYR A 246 25.68 34.33 17.55
CA TYR A 246 26.12 34.24 16.16
C TYR A 246 25.95 35.59 15.46
N LYS A 247 27.06 36.10 14.90
CA LYS A 247 27.12 37.28 14.05
C LYS A 247 27.86 36.95 12.76
N MET A 248 27.33 37.40 11.64
CA MET A 248 27.99 37.29 10.34
C MET A 248 29.00 38.44 10.19
N PRO A 249 30.32 38.18 10.17
CA PRO A 249 31.32 39.22 9.94
C PRO A 249 31.08 40.02 8.66
N THR A 250 30.85 41.33 8.83
CA THR A 250 30.63 42.28 7.72
C THR A 250 31.84 42.38 6.79
N SER A 251 33.05 42.09 7.29
CA SER A 251 34.29 42.09 6.49
C SER A 251 34.35 41.03 5.39
N LEU A 252 33.62 39.91 5.55
CA LEU A 252 33.57 38.83 4.56
C LEU A 252 32.56 39.10 3.43
N LEU A 253 31.64 40.03 3.63
CA LEU A 253 30.56 40.31 2.69
C LEU A 253 31.08 40.99 1.43
N LYS A 254 30.67 40.46 0.27
CA LYS A 254 30.87 41.09 -1.04
C LYS A 254 30.26 42.49 -1.06
N GLU A 255 30.94 43.45 -1.67
CA GLU A 255 30.39 44.81 -1.83
C GLU A 255 29.14 44.77 -2.72
N GLY A 256 28.05 45.38 -2.26
CA GLY A 256 26.77 45.36 -2.94
C GLY A 256 25.90 44.12 -2.68
N VAL A 257 26.30 43.22 -1.76
CA VAL A 257 25.52 42.01 -1.41
C VAL A 257 24.10 42.34 -0.93
N VAL A 258 23.17 41.42 -1.14
CA VAL A 258 21.86 41.42 -0.47
C VAL A 258 21.94 40.59 0.80
N ALA A 259 21.66 41.20 1.95
CA ALA A 259 21.68 40.53 3.26
C ALA A 259 20.26 40.35 3.82
N ILE A 260 19.87 39.12 4.16
CA ILE A 260 18.55 38.78 4.71
C ILE A 260 18.70 38.02 6.03
N ASN A 261 18.04 38.50 7.08
CA ASN A 261 17.95 37.79 8.35
C ASN A 261 16.54 37.19 8.51
N PHE A 262 16.44 35.87 8.64
CA PHE A 262 15.19 35.19 9.01
C PHE A 262 15.18 34.65 10.44
N SER A 263 16.29 34.78 11.18
CA SER A 263 16.35 34.41 12.60
C SER A 263 15.53 35.36 13.48
N SER A 264 15.04 34.84 14.60
CA SER A 264 14.52 35.65 15.71
C SER A 264 15.63 36.50 16.36
N SER A 265 16.88 36.05 16.28
CA SER A 265 18.08 36.77 16.73
C SER A 265 18.65 37.66 15.63
N LYS A 266 19.31 38.76 16.01
CA LYS A 266 20.02 39.63 15.05
C LYS A 266 21.33 38.98 14.63
N ASN A 267 21.37 38.34 13.46
CA ASN A 267 22.60 37.72 12.94
C ASN A 267 23.54 38.69 12.22
N PHE A 268 23.07 39.89 11.86
CA PHE A 268 23.92 40.96 11.31
C PHE A 268 24.05 42.10 12.32
N GLU A 269 25.23 42.71 12.35
CA GLU A 269 25.46 43.97 13.06
C GLU A 269 25.02 45.17 12.21
N GLU A 270 24.89 46.35 12.82
CA GLU A 270 24.44 47.57 12.13
C GLU A 270 25.39 48.01 11.01
N ASP A 271 26.66 47.61 11.09
CA ASP A 271 27.70 47.90 10.10
C ASP A 271 27.49 47.16 8.77
N VAL A 272 26.60 46.16 8.70
CA VAL A 272 26.20 45.49 7.44
C VAL A 272 25.77 46.48 6.36
N LYS A 273 25.19 47.62 6.77
CA LYS A 273 24.75 48.72 5.90
C LYS A 273 25.89 49.42 5.16
N THR A 274 27.14 49.21 5.58
CA THR A 274 28.32 49.77 4.90
C THR A 274 28.72 48.97 3.66
N ARG A 275 28.35 47.68 3.60
CA ARG A 275 28.72 46.75 2.51
C ARG A 275 27.52 46.31 1.66
N ALA A 276 26.37 46.08 2.29
CA ALA A 276 25.18 45.59 1.59
C ALA A 276 24.54 46.68 0.71
N SER A 277 24.03 46.29 -0.46
CA SER A 277 23.15 47.17 -1.25
C SER A 277 21.74 47.20 -0.67
N ILE A 278 21.27 46.05 -0.18
CA ILE A 278 19.95 45.85 0.40
C ILE A 278 20.07 45.03 1.68
N PHE A 279 19.41 45.48 2.74
CA PHE A 279 19.35 44.76 4.01
C PHE A 279 17.89 44.52 4.43
N VAL A 280 17.56 43.26 4.72
CA VAL A 280 16.25 42.83 5.22
C VAL A 280 16.42 42.28 6.64
N PRO A 281 16.01 43.04 7.69
CA PRO A 281 16.32 42.69 9.08
C PRO A 281 15.47 41.56 9.67
N SER A 282 14.31 41.27 9.08
CA SER A 282 13.40 40.20 9.48
C SER A 282 12.49 39.79 8.33
N VAL A 283 11.96 38.55 8.36
CA VAL A 283 11.01 38.04 7.35
C VAL A 283 9.62 37.71 7.90
N GLY A 284 9.45 37.69 9.22
CA GLY A 284 8.28 37.10 9.89
C GLY A 284 6.90 37.60 9.40
N LYS A 285 6.75 38.89 9.08
CA LYS A 285 5.47 39.42 8.55
C LYS A 285 5.14 38.89 7.15
N VAL A 286 6.15 38.58 6.34
CA VAL A 286 5.95 37.94 5.04
C VAL A 286 5.63 36.46 5.23
N THR A 287 6.28 35.79 6.20
CA THR A 287 5.97 34.41 6.57
C THR A 287 4.50 34.22 6.94
N VAL A 288 3.95 35.10 7.79
CA VAL A 288 2.52 35.02 8.18
C VAL A 288 1.60 35.26 6.98
N ALA A 289 1.93 36.20 6.09
CA ALA A 289 1.15 36.41 4.87
C ALA A 289 1.21 35.18 3.91
N MET A 290 2.34 34.48 3.85
CA MET A 290 2.44 33.23 3.07
C MET A 290 1.66 32.09 3.70
N LEU A 291 1.60 32.04 5.03
CA LEU A 291 0.78 31.08 5.78
C LEU A 291 -0.71 31.28 5.48
N GLU A 292 -1.20 32.51 5.50
CA GLU A 292 -2.58 32.83 5.12
C GLU A 292 -2.88 32.51 3.64
N ARG A 293 -1.89 32.73 2.76
CA ARG A 293 -2.02 32.34 1.35
C ARG A 293 -2.11 30.82 1.17
N ASN A 294 -1.33 30.05 1.93
CA ASN A 294 -1.42 28.59 1.93
C ASN A 294 -2.77 28.13 2.47
N LEU A 295 -3.28 28.78 3.51
CA LEU A 295 -4.62 28.52 4.06
C LEU A 295 -5.72 28.69 3.02
N LEU A 296 -5.70 29.77 2.23
CA LEU A 296 -6.69 29.98 1.17
C LEU A 296 -6.64 28.89 0.09
N ARG A 297 -5.45 28.42 -0.30
CA ARG A 297 -5.32 27.31 -1.25
C ARG A 297 -5.83 26.00 -0.68
N LEU A 298 -5.50 25.72 0.57
CA LEU A 298 -5.95 24.51 1.25
C LEU A 298 -7.46 24.50 1.44
N HIS A 299 -8.06 25.65 1.72
CA HIS A 299 -9.51 25.82 1.71
C HIS A 299 -10.10 25.46 0.33
N ASP A 300 -9.51 25.94 -0.76
CA ASP A 300 -9.97 25.62 -2.13
C ASP A 300 -9.84 24.12 -2.40
N TYR A 301 -8.72 23.49 -2.05
CA TYR A 301 -8.52 22.04 -2.24
C TYR A 301 -9.46 21.21 -1.39
N GLN A 302 -9.75 21.62 -0.14
CA GLN A 302 -10.75 20.95 0.69
C GLN A 302 -12.13 20.98 0.04
N HIS A 303 -12.49 22.09 -0.61
CA HIS A 303 -13.75 22.24 -1.33
C HIS A 303 -13.76 21.40 -2.61
N ASP A 304 -12.72 21.49 -3.43
CA ASP A 304 -12.59 20.76 -4.69
C ASP A 304 -12.51 19.24 -4.48
N LEU A 305 -11.86 18.78 -3.40
CA LEU A 305 -11.80 17.37 -3.03
C LEU A 305 -13.07 16.88 -2.35
N THR A 306 -13.82 17.72 -1.64
CA THR A 306 -15.14 17.31 -1.14
C THR A 306 -16.18 17.24 -2.26
N GLU A 307 -16.01 17.98 -3.36
CA GLU A 307 -16.83 17.80 -4.56
C GLU A 307 -16.35 16.63 -5.43
N LYS A 308 -15.03 16.49 -5.66
CA LYS A 308 -14.45 15.37 -6.45
C LYS A 308 -14.50 14.03 -5.71
N SER A 309 -14.29 13.95 -4.40
CA SER A 309 -14.34 12.68 -3.66
C SER A 309 -15.76 12.25 -3.30
N LYS A 310 -16.73 13.18 -3.27
CA LYS A 310 -18.16 12.82 -3.29
C LYS A 310 -18.57 12.16 -4.61
N ASN A 311 -17.86 12.44 -5.70
CA ASN A 311 -18.23 12.03 -7.06
C ASN A 311 -17.22 11.11 -7.77
N MET A 312 -16.18 10.58 -7.10
CA MET A 312 -15.37 9.51 -7.69
C MET A 312 -16.01 8.17 -7.35
N PRO A 313 -16.61 7.48 -8.34
CA PRO A 313 -17.21 6.19 -8.10
C PRO A 313 -16.14 5.19 -7.66
N ARG A 314 -16.54 4.28 -6.77
CA ARG A 314 -15.71 3.18 -6.29
C ARG A 314 -16.52 1.92 -6.44
N GLU A 315 -16.50 1.41 -7.65
CA GLU A 315 -17.40 0.35 -8.06
C GLU A 315 -16.95 -1.00 -7.51
N ILE A 316 -17.92 -1.84 -7.17
CA ILE A 316 -17.67 -3.21 -6.72
C ILE A 316 -18.45 -4.16 -7.62
N ILE A 317 -17.74 -5.09 -8.24
CA ILE A 317 -18.35 -6.12 -9.08
C ILE A 317 -18.68 -7.33 -8.21
N THR A 318 -19.95 -7.75 -8.26
CA THR A 318 -20.45 -8.89 -7.49
C THR A 318 -20.49 -10.15 -8.37
N LEU A 319 -19.77 -11.19 -7.98
CA LEU A 319 -19.73 -12.48 -8.67
C LEU A 319 -20.56 -13.49 -7.88
N GLN A 320 -21.60 -14.06 -8.49
CA GLN A 320 -22.50 -15.02 -7.86
C GLN A 320 -22.26 -16.40 -8.47
N ALA A 321 -21.68 -17.32 -7.70
CA ALA A 321 -21.27 -18.64 -8.20
C ALA A 321 -22.10 -19.79 -7.61
N GLY A 322 -22.81 -20.49 -8.51
CA GLY A 322 -23.62 -21.68 -8.21
C GLY A 322 -24.90 -21.38 -7.44
N GLN A 323 -25.67 -22.44 -7.16
CA GLN A 323 -27.00 -22.33 -6.55
C GLN A 323 -27.05 -21.42 -5.32
N CYS A 324 -26.18 -21.66 -4.34
CA CYS A 324 -26.20 -20.92 -3.07
C CYS A 324 -25.81 -19.44 -3.27
N GLY A 325 -24.78 -19.18 -4.08
CA GLY A 325 -24.33 -17.82 -4.39
C GLY A 325 -25.40 -16.99 -5.09
N ASN A 326 -26.06 -17.57 -6.10
CA ASN A 326 -27.14 -16.91 -6.84
C ASN A 326 -28.39 -16.66 -5.97
N GLN A 327 -28.76 -17.59 -5.08
CA GLN A 327 -29.91 -17.42 -4.19
C GLN A 327 -29.68 -16.32 -3.15
N ILE A 328 -28.52 -16.29 -2.51
CA ILE A 328 -28.16 -15.23 -1.55
C ILE A 328 -28.01 -13.90 -2.27
N GLY A 329 -27.36 -13.91 -3.43
CA GLY A 329 -27.19 -12.75 -4.28
C GLY A 329 -28.52 -12.12 -4.70
N SER A 330 -29.52 -12.93 -5.05
CA SER A 330 -30.87 -12.45 -5.36
C SER A 330 -31.51 -11.74 -4.15
N GLU A 331 -31.46 -12.33 -2.96
CA GLU A 331 -31.97 -11.69 -1.74
C GLU A 331 -31.19 -10.43 -1.35
N PHE A 332 -29.88 -10.40 -1.61
CA PHE A 332 -29.05 -9.21 -1.41
C PHE A 332 -29.51 -8.06 -2.30
N TRP A 333 -29.64 -8.28 -3.61
CA TRP A 333 -30.07 -7.22 -4.53
C TRP A 333 -31.48 -6.72 -4.27
N LYS A 334 -32.41 -7.59 -3.86
CA LYS A 334 -33.75 -7.17 -3.41
C LYS A 334 -33.68 -6.18 -2.25
N GLN A 335 -32.84 -6.47 -1.26
CA GLN A 335 -32.63 -5.63 -0.09
C GLN A 335 -31.97 -4.29 -0.47
N ILE A 336 -30.95 -4.32 -1.32
CA ILE A 336 -30.27 -3.12 -1.79
C ILE A 336 -31.22 -2.23 -2.60
N CYS A 337 -32.01 -2.78 -3.53
CA CYS A 337 -33.02 -2.00 -4.26
C CYS A 337 -34.01 -1.32 -3.32
N ALA A 338 -34.53 -2.04 -2.32
CA ALA A 338 -35.44 -1.47 -1.32
C ALA A 338 -34.77 -0.34 -0.50
N GLU A 339 -33.49 -0.50 -0.14
CA GLU A 339 -32.74 0.51 0.62
C GLU A 339 -32.39 1.75 -0.20
N HIS A 340 -32.29 1.65 -1.53
CA HIS A 340 -31.96 2.76 -2.43
C HIS A 340 -33.20 3.36 -3.12
N GLY A 341 -34.39 2.82 -2.86
CA GLY A 341 -35.63 3.27 -3.50
C GLY A 341 -35.67 2.98 -5.00
N ILE A 342 -35.10 1.84 -5.40
CA ILE A 342 -35.11 1.34 -6.77
C ILE A 342 -36.21 0.29 -6.89
N SER A 343 -37.05 0.42 -7.90
CA SER A 343 -38.12 -0.53 -8.21
C SER A 343 -37.57 -1.89 -8.67
N LYS A 344 -38.46 -2.86 -8.88
CA LYS A 344 -38.07 -4.23 -9.23
C LYS A 344 -37.52 -4.37 -10.65
N ASP A 345 -37.87 -3.44 -11.52
CA ASP A 345 -37.40 -3.32 -12.91
C ASP A 345 -36.22 -2.37 -13.07
N GLY A 346 -35.74 -1.72 -12.00
CA GLY A 346 -34.55 -0.88 -12.03
C GLY A 346 -34.84 0.62 -12.16
N THR A 347 -36.10 1.04 -12.27
CA THR A 347 -36.46 2.47 -12.25
C THR A 347 -36.28 3.07 -10.85
N LEU A 348 -35.87 4.33 -10.77
CA LEU A 348 -35.81 5.05 -9.50
C LEU A 348 -37.22 5.50 -9.10
N GLU A 349 -37.63 5.20 -7.86
CA GLU A 349 -38.91 5.66 -7.32
C GLU A 349 -38.90 7.19 -7.11
N GLU A 350 -40.01 7.88 -7.34
CA GLU A 350 -40.08 9.34 -7.29
C GLU A 350 -39.60 9.92 -5.94
N PHE A 351 -39.91 9.23 -4.84
CA PHE A 351 -39.50 9.63 -3.49
C PHE A 351 -38.00 9.44 -3.21
N ALA A 352 -37.26 8.77 -4.11
CA ALA A 352 -35.86 8.40 -3.93
C ALA A 352 -34.87 9.34 -4.68
N THR A 353 -35.38 10.35 -5.37
CA THR A 353 -34.60 11.30 -6.19
C THR A 353 -33.63 12.16 -5.37
N GLU A 354 -33.96 12.48 -4.11
CA GLU A 354 -33.13 13.35 -3.22
C GLU A 354 -32.37 12.56 -2.13
N GLY A 355 -32.18 11.25 -2.33
CA GLY A 355 -31.46 10.39 -1.40
C GLY A 355 -29.97 10.68 -1.37
N GLY A 356 -29.43 11.09 -0.22
CA GLY A 356 -27.98 11.27 -0.01
C GLY A 356 -27.16 9.97 0.06
N ASP A 357 -27.63 8.93 -0.63
CA ASP A 357 -27.02 7.61 -0.77
C ASP A 357 -26.24 7.48 -2.08
N ARG A 358 -25.20 6.64 -2.06
CA ARG A 358 -24.33 6.33 -3.20
C ARG A 358 -24.78 5.06 -3.90
N LYS A 359 -25.48 5.24 -5.03
CA LYS A 359 -25.98 4.13 -5.87
C LYS A 359 -24.89 3.59 -6.80
N ASP A 360 -23.95 4.44 -7.20
CA ASP A 360 -22.83 4.20 -8.13
C ASP A 360 -21.88 3.06 -7.72
N VAL A 361 -21.78 2.78 -6.41
CA VAL A 361 -20.92 1.71 -5.87
C VAL A 361 -21.34 0.33 -6.38
N PHE A 362 -22.64 0.06 -6.42
CA PHE A 362 -23.20 -1.26 -6.75
C PHE A 362 -24.02 -1.28 -8.04
N PHE A 363 -24.49 -0.12 -8.50
CA PHE A 363 -25.26 0.01 -9.74
C PHE A 363 -24.51 0.88 -10.73
N TYR A 364 -24.73 0.62 -12.01
CA TYR A 364 -24.51 1.63 -13.06
C TYR A 364 -25.87 2.12 -13.55
N GLN A 365 -25.90 3.35 -14.05
CA GLN A 365 -27.10 3.93 -14.63
C GLN A 365 -27.04 3.75 -16.16
N ALA A 366 -28.07 3.13 -16.73
CA ALA A 366 -28.22 2.99 -18.18
C ALA A 366 -28.77 4.27 -18.83
N ASP A 367 -28.65 4.36 -20.16
CA ASP A 367 -29.10 5.52 -20.96
C ASP A 367 -30.60 5.83 -20.81
N ASP A 368 -31.39 4.83 -20.42
CA ASP A 368 -32.84 4.94 -20.19
C ASP A 368 -33.18 5.21 -18.70
N GLU A 369 -32.20 5.67 -17.92
CA GLU A 369 -32.26 6.01 -16.50
C GLU A 369 -32.50 4.82 -15.54
N HIS A 370 -32.46 3.57 -16.03
CA HIS A 370 -32.53 2.39 -15.16
C HIS A 370 -31.22 2.14 -14.43
N TYR A 371 -31.32 1.75 -13.16
CA TYR A 371 -30.20 1.30 -12.34
C TYR A 371 -30.02 -0.21 -12.49
N ILE A 372 -28.87 -0.61 -13.03
CA ILE A 372 -28.53 -2.00 -13.29
C ILE A 372 -27.43 -2.46 -12.31
N PRO A 373 -27.60 -3.58 -11.59
CA PRO A 373 -26.59 -4.12 -10.70
C PRO A 373 -25.30 -4.50 -11.44
N ARG A 374 -24.15 -4.15 -10.87
CA ARG A 374 -22.82 -4.65 -11.27
C ARG A 374 -22.62 -6.09 -10.78
N ALA A 375 -23.43 -7.00 -11.30
CA ALA A 375 -23.50 -8.39 -10.85
C ALA A 375 -23.39 -9.38 -12.01
N LEU A 376 -22.51 -10.37 -11.86
CA LEU A 376 -22.43 -11.52 -12.76
C LEU A 376 -23.02 -12.76 -12.07
N LEU A 377 -23.96 -13.40 -12.75
CA LEU A 377 -24.64 -14.61 -12.28
C LEU A 377 -24.08 -15.80 -13.04
N LEU A 378 -23.31 -16.65 -12.34
CA LEU A 378 -22.58 -17.76 -12.93
C LEU A 378 -23.11 -19.07 -12.35
N ASP A 379 -23.76 -19.89 -13.18
CA ASP A 379 -24.18 -21.23 -12.78
C ASP A 379 -23.94 -22.26 -13.88
N LEU A 380 -23.57 -23.48 -13.46
CA LEU A 380 -23.45 -24.62 -14.36
C LEU A 380 -24.79 -25.35 -14.52
N GLU A 381 -25.79 -24.98 -13.71
CA GLU A 381 -27.16 -25.49 -13.77
C GLU A 381 -28.18 -24.37 -14.02
N PRO A 382 -29.13 -24.52 -14.95
CA PRO A 382 -30.04 -23.43 -15.32
C PRO A 382 -31.16 -23.19 -14.30
N ARG A 383 -31.39 -24.11 -13.35
CA ARG A 383 -32.58 -24.10 -12.47
C ARG A 383 -32.73 -22.79 -11.69
N VAL A 384 -31.67 -22.34 -11.03
CA VAL A 384 -31.73 -21.15 -10.17
C VAL A 384 -31.81 -19.87 -11.01
N ILE A 385 -31.03 -19.81 -12.09
CA ILE A 385 -31.05 -18.68 -13.03
C ILE A 385 -32.44 -18.55 -13.69
N ASN A 386 -33.06 -19.65 -14.09
CA ASN A 386 -34.42 -19.63 -14.65
C ASN A 386 -35.45 -19.13 -13.64
N ASN A 387 -35.31 -19.47 -12.36
CA ASN A 387 -36.19 -18.94 -11.31
C ASN A 387 -36.00 -17.43 -11.14
N ILE A 388 -34.77 -16.90 -11.26
CA ILE A 388 -34.49 -15.46 -11.21
C ILE A 388 -35.09 -14.77 -12.45
N LYS A 389 -34.94 -15.35 -13.65
CA LYS A 389 -35.53 -14.86 -14.91
C LYS A 389 -37.06 -14.92 -14.93
N ALA A 390 -37.67 -15.78 -14.12
CA ALA A 390 -39.13 -15.84 -13.93
C ALA A 390 -39.62 -14.97 -12.76
N SER A 391 -38.71 -14.36 -12.00
CA SER A 391 -39.05 -13.55 -10.83
C SER A 391 -39.48 -12.14 -11.23
N PRO A 392 -40.14 -11.38 -10.33
CA PRO A 392 -40.43 -9.97 -10.56
C PRO A 392 -39.21 -9.07 -10.78
N PHE A 393 -38.00 -9.56 -10.48
CA PHE A 393 -36.72 -8.86 -10.64
C PHE A 393 -35.96 -9.30 -11.90
N ALA A 394 -36.62 -10.00 -12.83
CA ALA A 394 -35.98 -10.50 -14.05
C ALA A 394 -35.35 -9.40 -14.91
N ASN A 395 -35.99 -8.22 -14.96
CA ASN A 395 -35.55 -7.08 -15.76
C ASN A 395 -34.49 -6.21 -15.05
N LEU A 396 -34.15 -6.51 -13.80
CA LEU A 396 -33.15 -5.75 -13.04
C LEU A 396 -31.72 -6.04 -13.54
N TYR A 397 -31.42 -7.30 -13.88
CA TYR A 397 -30.07 -7.74 -14.21
C TYR A 397 -29.77 -7.56 -15.70
N ASN A 398 -28.54 -7.17 -16.03
CA ASN A 398 -28.06 -7.20 -17.41
C ASN A 398 -28.05 -8.66 -17.93
N PRO A 399 -28.81 -8.98 -19.00
CA PRO A 399 -28.84 -10.33 -19.56
C PRO A 399 -27.46 -10.84 -20.01
N GLU A 400 -26.57 -9.93 -20.43
CA GLU A 400 -25.20 -10.27 -20.84
C GLU A 400 -24.29 -10.67 -19.67
N ASN A 401 -24.70 -10.39 -18.42
CA ASN A 401 -23.97 -10.75 -17.21
C ASN A 401 -24.46 -12.08 -16.61
N ILE A 402 -25.33 -12.81 -17.32
CA ILE A 402 -25.84 -14.10 -16.88
C ILE A 402 -25.19 -15.21 -17.71
N PHE A 403 -24.40 -16.05 -17.05
CA PHE A 403 -23.79 -17.24 -17.65
C PHE A 403 -24.49 -18.51 -17.18
N THR A 404 -24.90 -19.34 -18.13
CA THR A 404 -25.39 -20.70 -17.91
C THR A 404 -24.73 -21.66 -18.89
N SER A 405 -24.11 -22.73 -18.39
CA SER A 405 -23.45 -23.73 -19.24
C SER A 405 -24.42 -24.40 -20.22
N SER A 406 -24.03 -24.48 -21.50
CA SER A 406 -24.79 -25.15 -22.57
C SER A 406 -24.79 -26.67 -22.45
N ASP A 407 -23.80 -27.24 -21.77
CA ASP A 407 -23.62 -28.69 -21.60
C ASP A 407 -24.64 -29.30 -20.61
N GLY A 408 -25.37 -28.49 -19.84
CA GLY A 408 -26.50 -28.89 -18.98
C GLY A 408 -26.20 -29.89 -17.85
N GLY A 409 -24.97 -30.38 -17.72
CA GLY A 409 -24.58 -31.46 -16.81
C GLY A 409 -24.32 -31.05 -15.36
N GLY A 410 -24.31 -29.74 -15.05
CA GLY A 410 -23.95 -29.23 -13.73
C GLY A 410 -22.56 -29.65 -13.25
N ALA A 411 -22.22 -29.31 -12.01
CA ALA A 411 -20.97 -29.79 -11.38
C ALA A 411 -21.12 -31.17 -10.71
N GLY A 412 -22.35 -31.69 -10.59
CA GLY A 412 -22.62 -33.00 -9.96
C GLY A 412 -22.14 -33.09 -8.51
N ASN A 413 -22.18 -31.97 -7.76
CA ASN A 413 -21.68 -31.84 -6.39
C ASN A 413 -20.20 -32.22 -6.17
N THR A 414 -19.38 -32.19 -7.23
CA THR A 414 -17.94 -32.46 -7.16
C THR A 414 -17.13 -31.21 -7.53
N TRP A 415 -16.19 -30.84 -6.66
CA TRP A 415 -15.27 -29.72 -6.89
C TRP A 415 -14.49 -29.81 -8.22
N PRO A 416 -13.85 -30.94 -8.59
CA PRO A 416 -13.01 -30.99 -9.80
C PRO A 416 -13.79 -30.78 -11.10
N ASN A 417 -15.06 -31.20 -11.12
CA ASN A 417 -15.92 -30.96 -12.28
C ASN A 417 -16.23 -29.47 -12.44
N GLY A 418 -16.58 -28.79 -11.33
CA GLY A 418 -16.79 -27.34 -11.33
C GLY A 418 -15.52 -26.57 -11.75
N TYR A 419 -14.36 -26.98 -11.24
CA TYR A 419 -13.07 -26.36 -11.58
C TYR A 419 -12.71 -26.57 -13.05
N SER A 420 -12.77 -27.82 -13.54
CA SER A 420 -12.44 -28.14 -14.94
C SER A 420 -13.41 -27.52 -15.94
N GLN A 421 -14.69 -27.41 -15.59
CA GLN A 421 -15.64 -26.64 -16.41
C GLN A 421 -15.25 -25.16 -16.44
N GLY A 422 -14.88 -24.57 -15.30
CA GLY A 422 -14.35 -23.21 -15.24
C GLY A 422 -13.14 -22.98 -16.17
N GLU A 423 -12.21 -23.94 -16.24
CA GLU A 423 -11.08 -23.87 -17.17
C GLU A 423 -11.51 -23.85 -18.64
N ARG A 424 -12.52 -24.66 -19.01
CA ARG A 424 -13.00 -24.74 -20.39
C ARG A 424 -13.72 -23.47 -20.84
N MET A 425 -14.46 -22.83 -19.94
CA MET A 425 -15.24 -21.61 -20.20
C MET A 425 -14.53 -20.35 -19.67
N CYS A 426 -13.21 -20.41 -19.49
CA CYS A 426 -12.43 -19.31 -18.92
C CYS A 426 -12.57 -18.04 -19.75
N GLU A 427 -12.53 -18.17 -21.07
CA GLU A 427 -12.61 -17.01 -21.99
C GLU A 427 -13.96 -16.30 -21.81
N ASP A 428 -15.08 -17.04 -21.95
CA ASP A 428 -16.43 -16.47 -21.80
C ASP A 428 -16.64 -15.78 -20.44
N ILE A 429 -16.26 -16.44 -19.34
CA ILE A 429 -16.46 -15.88 -17.99
C ILE A 429 -15.56 -14.66 -17.77
N MET A 430 -14.29 -14.73 -18.17
CA MET A 430 -13.38 -13.60 -17.95
C MET A 430 -13.73 -12.42 -18.83
N ASP A 431 -14.17 -12.62 -20.08
CA ASP A 431 -14.62 -11.54 -20.95
C ASP A 431 -15.81 -10.78 -20.35
N MET A 432 -16.74 -11.48 -19.69
CA MET A 432 -17.82 -10.82 -18.92
C MET A 432 -17.28 -9.98 -17.75
N VAL A 433 -16.28 -10.50 -17.03
CA VAL A 433 -15.64 -9.79 -15.90
C VAL A 433 -14.88 -8.57 -16.40
N ASP A 434 -14.12 -8.69 -17.50
CA ASP A 434 -13.37 -7.60 -18.11
C ASP A 434 -14.31 -6.50 -18.60
N ARG A 435 -15.42 -6.86 -19.25
CA ARG A 435 -16.41 -5.87 -19.70
C ARG A 435 -16.95 -5.05 -18.55
N GLU A 436 -17.32 -5.69 -17.43
CA GLU A 436 -17.81 -4.97 -16.25
C GLU A 436 -16.71 -4.15 -15.55
N ALA A 437 -15.47 -4.65 -15.56
CA ALA A 437 -14.32 -3.94 -15.01
C ALA A 437 -13.94 -2.70 -15.84
N ASP A 438 -13.99 -2.80 -17.17
CA ASP A 438 -13.72 -1.71 -18.10
C ASP A 438 -14.85 -0.66 -18.11
N ASN A 439 -16.08 -1.09 -17.80
CA ASN A 439 -17.24 -0.21 -17.56
C ASN A 439 -17.26 0.45 -16.16
N SER A 440 -16.18 0.30 -15.39
CA SER A 440 -16.03 0.93 -14.07
C SER A 440 -14.93 1.98 -14.13
N ASP A 441 -15.22 3.22 -13.72
CA ASP A 441 -14.25 4.32 -13.78
C ASP A 441 -13.09 4.08 -12.80
N SER A 442 -13.38 3.54 -11.62
CA SER A 442 -12.38 3.23 -10.59
C SER A 442 -12.78 2.01 -9.76
N LEU A 443 -12.80 0.85 -10.42
CA LEU A 443 -13.06 -0.45 -9.80
C LEU A 443 -12.26 -0.64 -8.50
N GLU A 444 -12.94 -0.85 -7.39
CA GLU A 444 -12.32 -1.06 -6.08
C GLU A 444 -11.94 -2.53 -5.86
N GLY A 445 -12.85 -3.44 -6.23
CA GLY A 445 -12.65 -4.86 -6.01
C GLY A 445 -13.82 -5.74 -6.44
N PHE A 446 -13.70 -7.02 -6.09
CA PHE A 446 -14.67 -8.06 -6.38
C PHE A 446 -15.28 -8.60 -5.10
N MET A 447 -16.60 -8.81 -5.12
CA MET A 447 -17.34 -9.51 -4.08
C MET A 447 -17.81 -10.88 -4.59
N LEU A 448 -17.20 -11.96 -4.12
CA LEU A 448 -17.58 -13.32 -4.51
C LEU A 448 -18.58 -13.95 -3.53
N LEU A 449 -19.74 -14.35 -4.04
CA LEU A 449 -20.80 -15.03 -3.32
C LEU A 449 -20.83 -16.50 -3.73
N HIS A 450 -20.51 -17.39 -2.80
CA HIS A 450 -20.45 -18.82 -3.11
C HIS A 450 -20.58 -19.71 -1.87
N SER A 451 -20.78 -21.01 -2.11
CA SER A 451 -20.72 -22.04 -1.07
C SER A 451 -19.45 -22.87 -1.22
N ILE A 452 -18.81 -23.20 -0.10
CA ILE A 452 -17.60 -24.06 -0.08
C ILE A 452 -17.93 -25.56 -0.16
N ALA A 453 -19.21 -25.94 -0.13
CA ALA A 453 -19.64 -27.33 -0.03
C ALA A 453 -20.18 -27.92 -1.35
N GLY A 454 -20.82 -27.09 -2.18
CA GLY A 454 -21.41 -27.52 -3.45
C GLY A 454 -20.39 -27.66 -4.58
N GLY A 455 -20.73 -28.33 -5.68
CA GLY A 455 -19.80 -28.54 -6.81
C GLY A 455 -19.42 -27.24 -7.53
N THR A 456 -20.42 -26.47 -7.99
CA THR A 456 -20.19 -25.21 -8.72
C THR A 456 -19.59 -24.14 -7.82
N GLY A 457 -20.23 -23.85 -6.69
CA GLY A 457 -19.76 -22.79 -5.78
C GLY A 457 -18.35 -23.04 -5.24
N SER A 458 -17.97 -24.29 -4.98
CA SER A 458 -16.62 -24.61 -4.51
C SER A 458 -15.62 -24.68 -5.66
N GLY A 459 -15.90 -25.45 -6.71
CA GLY A 459 -15.00 -25.68 -7.84
C GLY A 459 -14.82 -24.45 -8.75
N LEU A 460 -15.91 -23.96 -9.34
CA LEU A 460 -15.89 -22.75 -10.17
C LEU A 460 -15.50 -21.51 -9.35
N GLY A 461 -15.96 -21.42 -8.09
CA GLY A 461 -15.54 -20.36 -7.18
C GLY A 461 -14.03 -20.37 -6.91
N SER A 462 -13.43 -21.54 -6.73
CA SER A 462 -11.97 -21.70 -6.56
C SER A 462 -11.20 -21.26 -7.79
N PHE A 463 -11.69 -21.64 -8.98
CA PHE A 463 -11.12 -21.22 -10.26
C PHE A 463 -11.18 -19.69 -10.43
N LEU A 464 -12.33 -19.07 -10.14
CA LEU A 464 -12.49 -17.61 -10.19
C LEU A 464 -11.52 -16.89 -9.26
N LEU A 465 -11.34 -17.38 -8.02
CA LEU A 465 -10.42 -16.77 -7.06
C LEU A 465 -8.97 -16.74 -7.58
N GLU A 466 -8.49 -17.85 -8.17
CA GLU A 466 -7.15 -17.89 -8.76
C GLU A 466 -7.02 -16.92 -9.94
N ARG A 467 -8.00 -16.93 -10.86
CA ARG A 467 -7.96 -16.09 -12.08
C ARG A 467 -8.09 -14.60 -11.77
N LEU A 468 -8.95 -14.22 -10.82
CA LEU A 468 -9.09 -12.82 -10.40
C LEU A 468 -7.82 -12.30 -9.73
N ASN A 469 -7.21 -13.11 -8.86
CA ASN A 469 -5.97 -12.74 -8.19
C ASN A 469 -4.82 -12.55 -9.18
N ASP A 470 -4.73 -13.39 -10.23
CA ASP A 470 -3.71 -13.27 -11.27
C ASP A 470 -3.97 -12.12 -12.25
N ARG A 471 -5.23 -11.92 -12.68
CA ARG A 471 -5.61 -10.91 -13.68
C ARG A 471 -5.72 -9.50 -13.08
N TYR A 472 -6.19 -9.38 -11.84
CA TYR A 472 -6.39 -8.12 -11.14
C TYR A 472 -5.64 -8.05 -9.79
N PRO A 473 -4.30 -8.17 -9.78
CA PRO A 473 -3.50 -8.29 -8.54
C PRO A 473 -3.48 -7.04 -7.64
N LYS A 474 -4.08 -5.94 -8.10
CA LYS A 474 -4.20 -4.68 -7.35
C LYS A 474 -5.61 -4.43 -6.80
N LYS A 475 -6.56 -5.32 -7.10
CA LYS A 475 -7.97 -5.17 -6.71
C LYS A 475 -8.26 -6.10 -5.55
N LEU A 476 -9.09 -5.65 -4.62
CA LEU A 476 -9.44 -6.46 -3.45
C LEU A 476 -10.42 -7.56 -3.82
N ILE A 477 -10.25 -8.73 -3.22
CA ILE A 477 -11.17 -9.86 -3.34
C ILE A 477 -11.77 -10.16 -1.97
N GLN A 478 -13.02 -9.74 -1.77
CA GLN A 478 -13.80 -10.09 -0.60
C GLN A 478 -14.78 -11.22 -0.94
N THR A 479 -14.88 -12.23 -0.08
CA THR A 479 -15.83 -13.32 -0.28
C THR A 479 -16.88 -13.38 0.83
N TYR A 480 -18.10 -13.73 0.47
CA TYR A 480 -19.15 -14.16 1.39
C TYR A 480 -19.33 -15.66 1.19
N SER A 481 -18.62 -16.41 2.03
CA SER A 481 -18.46 -17.85 1.89
C SER A 481 -19.41 -18.59 2.82
N VAL A 482 -20.34 -19.36 2.24
CA VAL A 482 -21.30 -20.16 3.00
C VAL A 482 -20.71 -21.52 3.37
N PHE A 483 -20.57 -21.73 4.67
CA PHE A 483 -20.11 -22.97 5.28
C PHE A 483 -21.29 -23.92 5.53
N PRO A 484 -21.12 -25.22 5.25
CA PRO A 484 -22.18 -26.20 5.39
C PRO A 484 -22.53 -26.44 6.87
N ASN A 485 -23.76 -26.88 7.11
CA ASN A 485 -24.16 -27.34 8.43
C ASN A 485 -23.46 -28.67 8.75
N SER A 486 -22.44 -28.61 9.62
CA SER A 486 -21.65 -29.77 10.03
C SER A 486 -22.35 -30.68 11.07
N GLU A 487 -23.48 -30.24 11.64
CA GLU A 487 -24.19 -30.94 12.72
C GLU A 487 -25.26 -31.92 12.19
N GLU A 488 -25.70 -31.71 10.95
CA GLU A 488 -26.63 -32.60 10.24
C GLU A 488 -25.89 -33.35 9.12
N VAL A 489 -26.36 -34.56 8.78
CA VAL A 489 -25.82 -35.32 7.66
C VAL A 489 -26.19 -34.57 6.38
N SER A 490 -25.22 -33.89 5.75
CA SER A 490 -25.42 -33.28 4.44
C SER A 490 -25.80 -34.36 3.42
N ASP A 491 -26.77 -34.06 2.54
CA ASP A 491 -27.12 -34.92 1.40
C ASP A 491 -25.91 -35.21 0.48
N THR A 492 -24.86 -34.38 0.55
CA THR A 492 -23.62 -34.54 -0.23
C THR A 492 -22.52 -35.17 0.60
N VAL A 493 -22.28 -36.46 0.40
CA VAL A 493 -21.24 -37.24 1.12
C VAL A 493 -19.80 -36.78 0.86
N VAL A 494 -19.55 -36.12 -0.28
CA VAL A 494 -18.23 -35.60 -0.67
C VAL A 494 -17.95 -34.17 -0.22
N GLN A 495 -18.87 -33.55 0.53
CA GLN A 495 -18.75 -32.15 0.98
C GLN A 495 -17.41 -31.84 1.67
N PRO A 496 -16.85 -32.69 2.55
CA PRO A 496 -15.58 -32.38 3.21
C PRO A 496 -14.41 -32.23 2.22
N TYR A 497 -14.40 -32.99 1.11
CA TYR A 497 -13.39 -32.84 0.06
C TYR A 497 -13.52 -31.49 -0.67
N ASN A 498 -14.75 -31.13 -1.07
CA ASN A 498 -15.04 -29.84 -1.72
C ASN A 498 -14.61 -28.67 -0.83
N SER A 499 -14.96 -28.73 0.46
CA SER A 499 -14.64 -27.67 1.42
C SER A 499 -13.15 -27.52 1.67
N MET A 500 -12.39 -28.60 1.75
CA MET A 500 -10.94 -28.51 1.91
C MET A 500 -10.24 -27.87 0.70
N LEU A 501 -10.62 -28.26 -0.52
CA LEU A 501 -10.06 -27.70 -1.75
C LEU A 501 -10.39 -26.20 -1.89
N ALA A 502 -11.64 -25.82 -1.59
CA ALA A 502 -12.05 -24.41 -1.59
C ALA A 502 -11.37 -23.59 -0.49
N LEU A 503 -11.19 -24.13 0.72
CA LEU A 503 -10.51 -23.44 1.81
C LEU A 503 -9.07 -23.08 1.47
N LYS A 504 -8.31 -23.96 0.78
CA LYS A 504 -6.96 -23.62 0.30
C LYS A 504 -6.96 -22.35 -0.56
N ARG A 505 -7.95 -22.19 -1.46
CA ARG A 505 -8.04 -21.00 -2.33
C ARG A 505 -8.52 -19.77 -1.60
N LEU A 506 -9.47 -19.92 -0.69
CA LEU A 506 -9.86 -18.82 0.21
C LEU A 506 -8.65 -18.31 1.00
N THR A 507 -7.81 -19.19 1.56
CA THR A 507 -6.62 -18.82 2.32
C THR A 507 -5.52 -18.14 1.49
N ASN A 508 -5.38 -18.49 0.21
CA ASN A 508 -4.25 -18.02 -0.61
C ASN A 508 -4.60 -16.89 -1.58
N ASN A 509 -5.87 -16.76 -1.97
CA ASN A 509 -6.30 -15.92 -3.09
C ASN A 509 -7.37 -14.89 -2.72
N ALA A 510 -7.90 -14.88 -1.49
CA ALA A 510 -8.83 -13.85 -1.02
C ALA A 510 -8.14 -12.91 -0.03
N ASP A 511 -8.49 -11.62 -0.08
CA ASP A 511 -8.02 -10.62 0.89
C ASP A 511 -8.87 -10.63 2.16
N SER A 512 -10.16 -10.98 2.05
CA SER A 512 -11.10 -11.03 3.16
C SER A 512 -12.18 -12.09 2.94
N VAL A 513 -12.46 -12.90 3.97
CA VAL A 513 -13.50 -13.94 3.90
C VAL A 513 -14.51 -13.72 5.02
N VAL A 514 -15.71 -13.27 4.67
CA VAL A 514 -16.84 -13.20 5.60
C VAL A 514 -17.47 -14.58 5.68
N VAL A 515 -17.34 -15.21 6.85
CA VAL A 515 -17.84 -16.57 7.09
C VAL A 515 -19.32 -16.56 7.43
N LEU A 516 -20.11 -17.30 6.67
CA LEU A 516 -21.55 -17.50 6.88
C LEU A 516 -21.81 -18.97 7.21
N ASP A 517 -22.12 -19.28 8.47
CA ASP A 517 -22.30 -20.67 8.91
C ASP A 517 -23.79 -21.04 8.97
N ASN A 518 -24.21 -21.99 8.13
CA ASN A 518 -25.59 -22.46 8.07
C ASN A 518 -26.08 -23.06 9.41
N ALA A 519 -25.21 -23.65 10.23
CA ALA A 519 -25.60 -24.15 11.54
C ALA A 519 -25.99 -23.00 12.48
N ALA A 520 -25.19 -21.93 12.49
CA ALA A 520 -25.47 -20.74 13.29
C ALA A 520 -26.70 -19.97 12.80
N LEU A 521 -26.86 -19.85 11.47
CA LEU A 521 -28.02 -19.21 10.84
C LEU A 521 -29.32 -19.93 11.21
N SER A 522 -29.33 -21.26 11.12
CA SER A 522 -30.48 -22.09 11.48
C SER A 522 -30.82 -21.96 12.96
N ARG A 523 -29.81 -22.00 13.84
CA ARG A 523 -29.97 -21.76 15.28
C ARG A 523 -30.58 -20.39 15.58
N ILE A 524 -30.11 -19.32 14.92
CA ILE A 524 -30.67 -17.98 15.11
C ILE A 524 -32.13 -17.93 14.65
N ALA A 525 -32.47 -18.53 13.52
CA ALA A 525 -33.85 -18.57 13.03
C ALA A 525 -34.78 -19.31 14.02
N THR A 526 -34.34 -20.42 14.59
CA THR A 526 -35.13 -21.18 15.58
C THR A 526 -35.21 -20.47 16.93
N ASP A 527 -34.09 -20.04 17.50
CA ASP A 527 -34.03 -19.49 18.86
C ASP A 527 -34.60 -18.06 18.94
N ARG A 528 -34.43 -17.25 17.89
CA ARG A 528 -34.71 -15.81 17.91
C ARG A 528 -35.91 -15.41 17.08
N LEU A 529 -36.12 -16.06 15.94
CA LEU A 529 -37.30 -15.81 15.10
C LEU A 529 -38.45 -16.78 15.41
N HIS A 530 -38.21 -17.80 16.26
CA HIS A 530 -39.18 -18.83 16.65
C HIS A 530 -39.70 -19.65 15.46
N ILE A 531 -38.83 -19.88 14.48
CA ILE A 531 -39.14 -20.69 13.29
C ILE A 531 -38.68 -22.13 13.56
N GLN A 532 -39.62 -23.06 13.70
CA GLN A 532 -39.32 -24.45 14.05
C GLN A 532 -38.49 -25.19 12.99
N GLN A 533 -38.71 -24.90 11.70
CA GLN A 533 -37.96 -25.46 10.58
C GLN A 533 -37.63 -24.34 9.59
N PRO A 534 -36.45 -23.71 9.69
CA PRO A 534 -36.09 -22.60 8.82
C PRO A 534 -35.84 -23.06 7.38
N THR A 535 -36.45 -22.38 6.42
CA THR A 535 -36.19 -22.61 5.00
C THR A 535 -34.93 -21.89 4.54
N PHE A 536 -34.33 -22.31 3.42
CA PHE A 536 -33.17 -21.61 2.84
C PHE A 536 -33.47 -20.15 2.51
N GLU A 537 -34.70 -19.83 2.11
CA GLU A 537 -35.13 -18.45 1.86
C GLU A 537 -35.04 -17.61 3.13
N GLN A 538 -35.52 -18.13 4.27
CA GLN A 538 -35.47 -17.44 5.56
C GLN A 538 -34.03 -17.27 6.06
N THR A 539 -33.16 -18.27 5.89
CA THR A 539 -31.73 -18.12 6.23
C THR A 539 -31.04 -17.13 5.30
N ASN A 540 -31.40 -17.09 4.01
CA ASN A 540 -30.83 -16.14 3.05
C ASN A 540 -31.24 -14.70 3.35
N GLN A 541 -32.44 -14.46 3.90
CA GLN A 541 -32.83 -13.13 4.40
C GLN A 541 -31.92 -12.64 5.53
N LEU A 542 -31.51 -13.53 6.46
CA LEU A 542 -30.54 -13.19 7.51
C LEU A 542 -29.17 -12.85 6.91
N VAL A 543 -28.73 -13.63 5.92
CA VAL A 543 -27.47 -13.38 5.22
C VAL A 543 -27.51 -12.04 4.46
N SER A 544 -28.58 -11.78 3.72
CA SER A 544 -28.79 -10.52 2.98
C SER A 544 -28.75 -9.31 3.91
N THR A 545 -29.38 -9.41 5.09
CA THR A 545 -29.34 -8.35 6.12
C THR A 545 -27.90 -8.05 6.56
N VAL A 546 -27.09 -9.10 6.80
CA VAL A 546 -25.67 -8.94 7.20
C VAL A 546 -24.84 -8.36 6.08
N MET A 547 -25.01 -8.84 4.86
CA MET A 547 -24.32 -8.32 3.68
C MET A 547 -24.62 -6.84 3.47
N SER A 548 -25.90 -6.46 3.51
CA SER A 548 -26.33 -5.07 3.44
C SER A 548 -25.72 -4.22 4.57
N ALA A 549 -25.74 -4.72 5.81
CA ALA A 549 -25.17 -4.03 6.95
C ALA A 549 -23.64 -3.86 6.84
N SER A 550 -22.94 -4.85 6.30
CA SER A 550 -21.47 -4.81 6.14
C SER A 550 -21.01 -3.85 5.04
N THR A 551 -21.87 -3.59 4.06
CA THR A 551 -21.61 -2.67 2.93
C THR A 551 -22.23 -1.29 3.14
N THR A 552 -22.85 -1.03 4.30
CA THR A 552 -23.58 0.22 4.53
C THR A 552 -22.66 1.44 4.47
N THR A 553 -21.44 1.37 5.00
CA THR A 553 -20.49 2.49 4.99
C THR A 553 -20.00 2.85 3.58
N LEU A 554 -20.10 1.91 2.63
CA LEU A 554 -19.78 2.13 1.21
C LEU A 554 -20.94 2.86 0.51
N ARG A 555 -22.17 2.49 0.83
CA ARG A 555 -23.41 2.99 0.19
C ARG A 555 -23.93 4.28 0.81
N TYR A 556 -23.65 4.52 2.09
CA TYR A 556 -24.05 5.71 2.81
C TYR A 556 -22.81 6.40 3.34
N PRO A 557 -22.37 7.51 2.72
CA PRO A 557 -21.10 8.14 3.06
C PRO A 557 -21.08 8.60 4.52
N GLY A 558 -20.16 8.03 5.30
CA GLY A 558 -19.85 8.36 6.68
C GLY A 558 -18.50 9.08 6.81
N TYR A 559 -17.90 9.07 8.00
CA TYR A 559 -16.60 9.71 8.27
C TYR A 559 -15.41 8.73 8.23
N MET A 560 -15.63 7.44 8.54
CA MET A 560 -14.59 6.41 8.63
C MET A 560 -15.02 5.15 7.85
N ASN A 561 -14.05 4.45 7.26
CA ASN A 561 -14.25 3.18 6.55
C ASN A 561 -15.31 3.25 5.43
N ASN A 562 -15.26 4.32 4.63
CA ASN A 562 -16.13 4.54 3.46
C ASN A 562 -15.67 3.78 2.21
N ASP A 563 -14.60 3.00 2.33
CA ASP A 563 -14.04 2.20 1.26
C ASP A 563 -13.71 0.79 1.76
N LEU A 564 -13.71 -0.17 0.85
CA LEU A 564 -13.45 -1.57 1.16
C LEU A 564 -12.01 -1.75 1.65
N VAL A 565 -11.07 -0.97 1.11
CA VAL A 565 -9.67 -0.94 1.55
C VAL A 565 -9.55 -0.59 3.04
N GLY A 566 -10.24 0.46 3.50
CA GLY A 566 -10.24 0.87 4.90
C GLY A 566 -10.86 -0.17 5.83
N ILE A 567 -11.97 -0.80 5.41
CA ILE A 567 -12.62 -1.88 6.17
C ILE A 567 -11.68 -3.09 6.31
N VAL A 568 -11.03 -3.52 5.23
CA VAL A 568 -10.12 -4.68 5.24
C VAL A 568 -8.87 -4.38 6.07
N ALA A 569 -8.24 -3.23 5.87
CA ALA A 569 -7.01 -2.85 6.59
C ALA A 569 -7.22 -2.74 8.11
N SER A 570 -8.41 -2.31 8.54
CA SER A 570 -8.75 -2.20 9.97
C SER A 570 -9.05 -3.55 10.63
N LEU A 571 -9.59 -4.51 9.88
CA LEU A 571 -9.95 -5.83 10.38
C LEU A 571 -8.84 -6.87 10.26
N ILE A 572 -7.93 -6.74 9.30
CA ILE A 572 -6.99 -7.81 8.93
C ILE A 572 -5.54 -7.28 9.03
N PRO A 573 -4.96 -7.26 10.25
CA PRO A 573 -3.55 -6.87 10.42
C PRO A 573 -2.58 -7.98 9.99
N THR A 574 -3.05 -9.23 9.90
CA THR A 574 -2.29 -10.43 9.55
C THR A 574 -2.90 -11.06 8.29
N PRO A 575 -2.24 -10.96 7.13
CA PRO A 575 -2.86 -11.28 5.84
C PRO A 575 -3.44 -12.70 5.71
N ARG A 576 -2.86 -13.73 6.34
CA ARG A 576 -3.41 -15.10 6.29
C ARG A 576 -4.61 -15.30 7.20
N CYS A 577 -4.68 -14.56 8.31
CA CYS A 577 -5.76 -14.64 9.29
C CYS A 577 -6.89 -13.67 8.91
N HIS A 578 -7.48 -13.83 7.73
CA HIS A 578 -8.47 -12.92 7.15
C HIS A 578 -9.93 -13.41 7.21
N PHE A 579 -10.21 -14.45 7.98
CA PHE A 579 -11.57 -14.99 8.14
C PHE A 579 -12.33 -14.23 9.23
N LEU A 580 -13.39 -13.55 8.82
CA LEU A 580 -14.20 -12.68 9.66
C LEU A 580 -15.46 -13.40 10.14
N THR A 581 -15.71 -13.28 11.43
CA THR A 581 -16.96 -13.70 12.07
C THR A 581 -17.93 -12.53 12.16
N THR A 582 -19.22 -12.80 11.97
CA THR A 582 -20.25 -11.78 12.03
C THR A 582 -21.15 -11.96 13.25
N ALA A 583 -21.64 -10.86 13.81
CA ALA A 583 -22.72 -10.86 14.78
C ALA A 583 -23.66 -9.69 14.52
N TYR A 584 -24.95 -9.88 14.72
CA TYR A 584 -25.93 -8.84 14.43
C TYR A 584 -26.99 -8.72 15.52
N THR A 585 -27.47 -7.50 15.75
CA THR A 585 -28.56 -7.22 16.68
C THR A 585 -29.34 -5.96 16.25
N PRO A 586 -30.67 -5.94 16.40
CA PRO A 586 -31.51 -7.00 16.92
C PRO A 586 -31.91 -8.03 15.85
N PHE A 587 -32.00 -9.30 16.26
CA PHE A 587 -32.89 -10.27 15.64
C PHE A 587 -34.11 -10.39 16.55
N SER A 588 -35.26 -9.86 16.12
CA SER A 588 -36.57 -10.03 16.75
C SER A 588 -37.62 -10.38 15.72
N SER A 589 -38.59 -11.21 16.12
CA SER A 589 -39.82 -11.43 15.36
C SER A 589 -40.82 -10.29 15.60
N GLU A 590 -41.66 -10.00 14.60
CA GLU A 590 -42.74 -9.00 14.66
C GLU A 590 -43.66 -9.13 15.89
N GLN A 591 -43.81 -10.35 16.43
CA GLN A 591 -44.63 -10.62 17.61
C GLN A 591 -43.96 -10.20 18.93
N VAL A 592 -42.63 -10.30 19.05
CA VAL A 592 -41.87 -9.84 20.23
C VAL A 592 -41.69 -8.32 20.22
N GLU A 593 -41.76 -7.70 19.04
CA GLU A 593 -41.64 -6.26 18.82
C GLU A 593 -42.80 -5.47 19.44
N LYS A 594 -44.03 -5.99 19.34
CA LYS A 594 -45.22 -5.40 19.99
C LYS A 594 -45.10 -5.34 21.52
N ALA A 595 -44.33 -6.25 22.12
CA ALA A 595 -44.13 -6.32 23.57
C ALA A 595 -42.92 -5.49 24.09
N LYS A 596 -41.97 -5.13 23.22
CA LYS A 596 -40.72 -4.40 23.58
C LYS A 596 -40.76 -2.89 23.34
N SER A 597 -41.88 -2.34 22.84
CA SER A 597 -42.08 -0.91 22.56
C SER A 597 -41.91 0.03 23.79
N ILE A 598 -41.68 -0.52 24.99
CA ILE A 598 -41.58 0.20 26.27
C ILE A 598 -40.12 0.55 26.68
N ARG A 599 -39.07 0.02 26.02
CA ARG A 599 -37.66 0.25 26.45
C ARG A 599 -36.74 0.82 25.36
N LYS A 600 -36.16 2.00 25.61
CA LYS A 600 -35.14 2.64 24.75
C LYS A 600 -33.86 1.78 24.73
N THR A 601 -33.50 1.23 23.57
CA THR A 601 -32.22 0.50 23.39
C THR A 601 -31.10 1.51 23.14
N THR A 602 -30.04 1.46 23.94
CA THR A 602 -28.88 2.37 23.83
C THR A 602 -27.77 1.79 22.96
N VAL A 603 -26.83 2.61 22.49
CA VAL A 603 -25.63 2.16 21.75
C VAL A 603 -24.84 1.13 22.57
N LEU A 604 -24.68 1.38 23.88
CA LEU A 604 -24.04 0.45 24.80
C LEU A 604 -24.75 -0.92 24.84
N ASP A 605 -26.09 -0.93 24.80
CA ASP A 605 -26.85 -2.18 24.76
C ASP A 605 -26.59 -2.97 23.48
N VAL A 606 -26.50 -2.27 22.34
CA VAL A 606 -26.19 -2.86 21.03
C VAL A 606 -24.80 -3.47 21.05
N MET A 607 -23.77 -2.69 21.35
CA MET A 607 -22.37 -3.18 21.38
C MET A 607 -22.16 -4.32 22.37
N ARG A 608 -22.79 -4.25 23.56
CA ARG A 608 -22.75 -5.34 24.53
C ARG A 608 -23.44 -6.60 24.00
N ARG A 609 -24.53 -6.48 23.25
CA ARG A 609 -25.21 -7.62 22.62
C ARG A 609 -24.36 -8.20 21.50
N LEU A 610 -23.69 -7.39 20.70
CA LEU A 610 -22.81 -7.86 19.62
C LEU A 610 -21.71 -8.81 20.13
N LEU A 611 -21.12 -8.51 21.30
CA LEU A 611 -20.10 -9.37 21.92
C LEU A 611 -20.66 -10.70 22.49
N GLN A 612 -21.98 -10.84 22.65
CA GLN A 612 -22.59 -12.05 23.22
C GLN A 612 -22.56 -13.21 22.21
N PRO A 613 -22.12 -14.42 22.62
CA PRO A 613 -22.04 -15.59 21.74
C PRO A 613 -23.35 -15.93 21.01
N LYS A 614 -24.50 -15.70 21.64
CA LYS A 614 -25.83 -15.96 21.07
C LYS A 614 -26.22 -15.11 19.86
N ASN A 615 -25.50 -14.01 19.61
CA ASN A 615 -25.74 -13.16 18.44
C ASN A 615 -24.70 -13.39 17.33
N ARG A 616 -23.71 -14.27 17.56
CA ARG A 616 -22.71 -14.64 16.56
C ARG A 616 -23.32 -15.61 15.54
N MET A 617 -22.99 -15.37 14.28
CA MET A 617 -23.50 -16.10 13.12
C MET A 617 -22.51 -17.16 12.64
N VAL A 618 -21.57 -17.54 13.51
CA VAL A 618 -20.61 -18.63 13.29
C VAL A 618 -20.51 -19.51 14.54
N SER A 619 -20.64 -20.83 14.36
CA SER A 619 -20.63 -21.82 15.44
C SER A 619 -19.21 -22.26 15.79
N THR A 620 -18.52 -21.41 16.53
CA THR A 620 -17.16 -21.69 17.03
C THR A 620 -17.16 -22.19 18.47
N VAL A 621 -16.19 -23.03 18.84
CA VAL A 621 -15.93 -23.43 20.23
C VAL A 621 -14.68 -22.68 20.70
N PRO A 622 -14.84 -21.55 21.43
CA PRO A 622 -13.69 -20.78 21.88
C PRO A 622 -12.89 -21.54 22.95
N SER A 623 -11.57 -21.49 22.84
CA SER A 623 -10.66 -21.95 23.89
C SER A 623 -10.63 -20.92 25.02
N LYS A 624 -10.03 -21.25 26.18
CA LYS A 624 -9.78 -20.27 27.25
C LYS A 624 -8.81 -19.16 26.83
N ARG A 625 -8.02 -19.40 25.78
CA ARG A 625 -7.02 -18.47 25.24
C ARG A 625 -7.52 -17.71 24.01
N SER A 626 -8.66 -18.09 23.44
CA SER A 626 -9.19 -17.43 22.25
C SER A 626 -9.50 -15.96 22.48
N CYS A 627 -9.08 -15.15 21.50
CA CYS A 627 -9.08 -13.71 21.61
C CYS A 627 -9.46 -13.05 20.27
N TYR A 628 -9.82 -11.77 20.35
CA TYR A 628 -10.04 -10.90 19.21
C TYR A 628 -8.71 -10.35 18.71
N ILE A 629 -8.46 -10.48 17.41
CA ILE A 629 -7.40 -9.76 16.71
C ILE A 629 -7.88 -8.31 16.47
N SER A 630 -9.11 -8.16 15.98
CA SER A 630 -9.73 -6.86 15.66
C SER A 630 -11.26 -6.97 15.67
N VAL A 631 -11.93 -5.84 15.87
CA VAL A 631 -13.39 -5.71 15.83
C VAL A 631 -13.79 -4.41 15.15
N LEU A 632 -14.76 -4.47 14.24
CA LEU A 632 -15.45 -3.33 13.64
C LEU A 632 -16.96 -3.45 13.92
N ASP A 633 -17.49 -2.53 14.72
CA ASP A 633 -18.93 -2.40 14.96
C ASP A 633 -19.52 -1.35 14.00
N ILE A 634 -20.39 -1.74 13.09
CA ILE A 634 -21.19 -0.85 12.25
C ILE A 634 -22.53 -0.63 12.96
N ILE A 635 -22.72 0.55 13.52
CA ILE A 635 -23.94 0.95 14.22
C ILE A 635 -24.80 1.80 13.28
N GLN A 636 -26.03 1.35 13.03
CA GLN A 636 -26.97 2.00 12.14
C GLN A 636 -28.11 2.65 12.96
N GLY A 637 -28.36 3.94 12.73
CA GLY A 637 -29.50 4.67 13.32
C GLY A 637 -29.11 5.92 14.10
N GLU A 638 -30.04 6.43 14.92
CA GLU A 638 -29.83 7.65 15.73
C GLU A 638 -28.90 7.36 16.92
N ALA A 639 -27.58 7.49 16.71
CA ALA A 639 -26.56 7.31 17.73
C ALA A 639 -25.72 8.59 17.90
N ASP A 640 -25.56 9.05 19.14
CA ASP A 640 -24.67 10.16 19.48
C ASP A 640 -23.21 9.65 19.55
N PRO A 641 -22.25 10.29 18.85
CA PRO A 641 -20.83 9.90 18.93
C PRO A 641 -20.27 9.86 20.36
N THR A 642 -20.76 10.73 21.26
CA THR A 642 -20.32 10.74 22.66
C THR A 642 -20.74 9.48 23.42
N ASP A 643 -21.89 8.89 23.05
CA ASP A 643 -22.37 7.64 23.63
C ASP A 643 -21.58 6.43 23.12
N VAL A 644 -21.05 6.49 21.89
CA VAL A 644 -20.13 5.48 21.35
C VAL A 644 -18.84 5.43 22.19
N HIS A 645 -18.22 6.60 22.42
CA HIS A 645 -16.97 6.67 23.20
C HIS A 645 -17.16 6.15 24.63
N LYS A 646 -18.25 6.56 25.31
CA LYS A 646 -18.61 6.03 26.64
C LYS A 646 -18.84 4.51 26.60
N SER A 647 -19.41 3.98 25.52
CA SER A 647 -19.68 2.55 25.37
C SER A 647 -18.39 1.75 25.22
N LEU A 648 -17.46 2.24 24.40
CA LEU A 648 -16.12 1.65 24.23
C LEU A 648 -15.33 1.63 25.54
N LEU A 649 -15.32 2.74 26.29
CA LEU A 649 -14.67 2.80 27.61
C LEU A 649 -15.22 1.73 28.55
N ARG A 650 -16.55 1.60 28.65
CA ARG A 650 -17.20 0.60 29.50
C ARG A 650 -16.90 -0.85 29.08
N ILE A 651 -16.79 -1.12 27.78
CA ILE A 651 -16.42 -2.44 27.26
C ILE A 651 -14.98 -2.79 27.66
N ARG A 652 -14.06 -1.82 27.57
CA ARG A 652 -12.66 -1.95 27.98
C ARG A 652 -12.51 -2.15 29.49
N GLU A 653 -13.14 -1.30 30.31
CA GLU A 653 -13.10 -1.39 31.77
C GLU A 653 -13.62 -2.73 32.31
N ARG A 654 -14.71 -3.24 31.72
CA ARG A 654 -15.32 -4.52 32.13
C ARG A 654 -14.65 -5.75 31.53
N ARG A 655 -13.64 -5.56 30.65
CA ARG A 655 -12.94 -6.64 29.95
C ARG A 655 -13.91 -7.65 29.30
N LEU A 656 -14.96 -7.14 28.63
CA LEU A 656 -15.98 -7.99 28.00
C LEU A 656 -15.46 -8.75 26.77
N ALA A 657 -14.30 -8.34 26.25
CA ALA A 657 -13.59 -8.97 25.15
C ALA A 657 -12.10 -9.12 25.52
N SER A 658 -11.54 -10.29 25.20
CA SER A 658 -10.10 -10.55 25.32
C SER A 658 -9.46 -10.31 23.96
N PHE A 659 -8.38 -9.53 23.92
CA PHE A 659 -7.66 -9.19 22.68
C PHE A 659 -6.31 -9.89 22.62
N ILE A 660 -5.72 -9.94 21.44
CA ILE A 660 -4.37 -10.42 21.20
C ILE A 660 -3.36 -9.79 22.19
N PRO A 661 -2.41 -10.57 22.73
CA PRO A 661 -1.46 -10.08 23.73
C PRO A 661 -0.28 -9.31 23.13
N TRP A 662 -0.04 -9.44 21.82
CA TRP A 662 1.11 -8.88 21.11
C TRP A 662 0.84 -7.54 20.41
N GLY A 663 -0.38 -7.01 20.52
CA GLY A 663 -0.78 -5.75 19.91
C GLY A 663 -1.83 -4.99 20.74
N PRO A 664 -2.09 -3.72 20.42
CA PRO A 664 -3.15 -2.96 21.10
C PRO A 664 -4.54 -3.50 20.74
N ALA A 665 -5.50 -3.36 21.66
CA ALA A 665 -6.89 -3.76 21.44
C ALA A 665 -7.57 -2.88 20.37
N SER A 666 -7.79 -3.43 19.18
CA SER A 666 -8.46 -2.76 18.06
C SER A 666 -9.97 -2.98 18.11
N ILE A 667 -10.71 -1.94 18.53
CA ILE A 667 -12.17 -1.87 18.40
C ILE A 667 -12.48 -0.57 17.68
N GLN A 668 -12.97 -0.69 16.45
CA GLN A 668 -13.44 0.43 15.65
C GLN A 668 -14.96 0.46 15.63
N VAL A 669 -15.54 1.66 15.56
CA VAL A 669 -16.99 1.84 15.45
C VAL A 669 -17.27 2.76 14.27
N ALA A 670 -18.04 2.28 13.31
CA ALA A 670 -18.55 3.06 12.20
C ALA A 670 -20.02 3.40 12.46
N LEU A 671 -20.34 4.69 12.49
CA LEU A 671 -21.72 5.17 12.54
C LEU A 671 -22.24 5.35 11.13
N SER A 672 -23.36 4.70 10.81
CA SER A 672 -24.05 4.88 9.55
C SER A 672 -25.49 5.32 9.73
N LYS A 673 -25.98 6.10 8.78
CA LYS A 673 -27.41 6.38 8.65
C LYS A 673 -28.12 5.14 8.14
N LYS A 674 -29.40 5.00 8.50
CA LYS A 674 -30.30 4.02 7.91
C LYS A 674 -30.84 4.56 6.59
N SER A 675 -31.25 3.65 5.71
CA SER A 675 -32.05 4.02 4.55
C SER A 675 -33.27 4.84 4.98
N PRO A 676 -33.55 5.99 4.34
CA PRO A 676 -34.76 6.77 4.61
C PRO A 676 -36.03 6.08 4.06
N TYR A 677 -35.89 5.10 3.17
CA TYR A 677 -37.01 4.46 2.46
C TYR A 677 -37.55 3.21 3.18
N VAL A 678 -36.69 2.53 3.95
CA VAL A 678 -37.06 1.31 4.67
C VAL A 678 -37.45 1.65 6.11
N GLN A 679 -38.74 1.48 6.44
CA GLN A 679 -39.21 1.64 7.80
C GLN A 679 -38.76 0.46 8.67
N THR A 680 -37.75 0.69 9.50
CA THR A 680 -37.37 -0.30 10.53
C THR A 680 -37.98 0.07 11.88
N PRO A 681 -38.59 -0.89 12.62
CA PRO A 681 -39.17 -0.64 13.93
C PRO A 681 -38.12 -0.32 15.01
N HIS A 682 -36.84 -0.62 14.75
CA HIS A 682 -35.72 -0.38 15.65
C HIS A 682 -35.03 0.97 15.38
N ARG A 683 -34.91 1.81 16.40
CA ARG A 683 -34.13 3.06 16.32
C ARG A 683 -32.63 2.84 16.06
N VAL A 684 -32.05 1.76 16.61
CA VAL A 684 -30.63 1.45 16.49
C VAL A 684 -30.44 -0.04 16.23
N SER A 685 -29.68 -0.38 15.21
CA SER A 685 -29.16 -1.72 14.92
C SER A 685 -27.63 -1.70 14.89
N GLY A 686 -27.02 -2.87 15.00
CA GLY A 686 -25.58 -3.02 14.93
C GLY A 686 -25.19 -4.33 14.27
N LEU A 687 -24.13 -4.26 13.47
CA LEU A 687 -23.38 -5.39 12.94
C LEU A 687 -21.97 -5.34 13.53
N MET A 688 -21.45 -6.47 13.94
CA MET A 688 -20.04 -6.64 14.30
C MET A 688 -19.38 -7.52 13.25
N LEU A 689 -18.31 -7.01 12.65
CA LEU A 689 -17.32 -7.80 11.93
C LEU A 689 -16.14 -8.00 12.87
N ALA A 690 -15.79 -9.24 13.17
CA ALA A 690 -14.73 -9.54 14.12
C ALA A 690 -13.77 -10.59 13.59
N ASN A 691 -12.48 -10.29 13.66
CA ASN A 691 -11.43 -11.26 13.45
C ASN A 691 -11.10 -11.90 14.80
N HIS A 692 -11.54 -13.14 14.99
CA HIS A 692 -11.47 -13.85 16.28
C HIS A 692 -10.88 -15.24 16.10
N THR A 693 -9.88 -15.59 16.92
CA THR A 693 -9.07 -16.81 16.75
C THR A 693 -9.88 -18.11 16.87
N SER A 694 -11.05 -18.08 17.53
CA SER A 694 -11.92 -19.26 17.64
C SER A 694 -12.44 -19.80 16.30
N ILE A 695 -12.33 -19.02 15.21
CA ILE A 695 -12.67 -19.50 13.87
C ILE A 695 -11.86 -20.74 13.48
N ALA A 696 -10.64 -20.91 14.03
CA ALA A 696 -9.83 -22.12 13.85
C ALA A 696 -10.56 -23.42 14.24
N SER A 697 -11.49 -23.37 15.20
CA SER A 697 -12.30 -24.54 15.58
C SER A 697 -13.22 -25.03 14.46
N LEU A 698 -13.65 -24.15 13.55
CA LEU A 698 -14.43 -24.51 12.37
C LEU A 698 -13.57 -25.22 11.33
N PHE A 699 -12.35 -24.74 11.10
CA PHE A 699 -11.39 -25.38 10.19
C PHE A 699 -10.96 -26.75 10.70
N LYS A 700 -10.66 -26.87 12.01
CA LYS A 700 -10.37 -28.17 12.64
C LYS A 700 -11.48 -29.19 12.42
N ARG A 701 -12.74 -28.79 12.58
CA ARG A 701 -13.89 -29.67 12.33
C ARG A 701 -13.95 -30.13 10.88
N THR A 702 -13.65 -29.24 9.94
CA THR A 702 -13.60 -29.54 8.51
C THR A 702 -12.46 -30.52 8.20
N CYS A 703 -11.28 -30.28 8.77
CA CYS A 703 -10.13 -31.20 8.71
C CYS A 703 -10.46 -32.59 9.28
N ASP A 704 -11.12 -32.67 10.43
CA ASP A 704 -11.50 -33.94 11.06
C ASP A 704 -12.48 -34.75 10.18
N GLN A 705 -13.44 -34.08 9.55
CA GLN A 705 -14.39 -34.69 8.62
C GLN A 705 -13.67 -35.19 7.35
N TYR A 706 -12.78 -34.37 6.80
CA TYR A 706 -11.94 -34.74 5.66
C TYR A 706 -11.04 -35.94 5.99
N ASP A 707 -10.33 -35.91 7.12
CA ASP A 707 -9.39 -36.96 7.54
C ASP A 707 -10.12 -38.31 7.73
N LYS A 708 -11.37 -38.30 8.22
CA LYS A 708 -12.19 -39.51 8.34
C LYS A 708 -12.49 -40.17 6.99
N LEU A 709 -12.77 -39.38 5.96
CA LEU A 709 -13.01 -39.89 4.60
C LEU A 709 -11.70 -40.30 3.91
N ARG A 710 -10.66 -39.45 4.02
CA ARG A 710 -9.36 -39.64 3.38
C ARG A 710 -8.63 -40.88 3.91
N LYS A 711 -8.66 -41.13 5.22
CA LYS A 711 -8.06 -42.36 5.83
C LYS A 711 -8.66 -43.66 5.30
N ARG A 712 -9.91 -43.62 4.83
CA ARG A 712 -10.60 -44.78 4.23
C ARG A 712 -10.55 -44.78 2.71
N ASN A 713 -9.91 -43.79 2.09
CA ASN A 713 -9.93 -43.54 0.65
C ASN A 713 -11.36 -43.55 0.06
N ALA A 714 -12.34 -43.08 0.83
CA ALA A 714 -13.74 -43.14 0.44
C ALA A 714 -14.04 -42.10 -0.65
N PHE A 715 -14.83 -42.50 -1.65
CA PHE A 715 -15.38 -41.65 -2.72
C PHE A 715 -14.35 -40.96 -3.66
N LEU A 716 -13.10 -41.43 -3.68
CA LEU A 716 -12.03 -40.81 -4.50
C LEU A 716 -12.09 -41.15 -5.99
N GLU A 717 -12.75 -42.26 -6.37
CA GLU A 717 -12.88 -42.69 -7.78
C GLU A 717 -13.56 -41.64 -8.68
N GLN A 718 -14.43 -40.80 -8.12
CA GLN A 718 -15.05 -39.70 -8.86
C GLN A 718 -14.06 -38.57 -9.16
N TYR A 719 -13.08 -38.35 -8.28
CA TYR A 719 -12.06 -37.30 -8.42
C TYR A 719 -10.97 -37.72 -9.41
N ARG A 720 -10.54 -38.99 -9.37
CA ARG A 720 -9.50 -39.55 -10.27
C ARG A 720 -9.81 -39.46 -11.76
N LYS A 721 -11.06 -39.21 -12.13
CA LYS A 721 -11.49 -39.02 -13.53
C LYS A 721 -11.00 -37.70 -14.13
N PHE A 722 -10.57 -36.75 -13.30
CA PHE A 722 -10.11 -35.44 -13.73
C PHE A 722 -8.59 -35.37 -13.73
N SER A 723 -8.01 -34.64 -14.68
CA SER A 723 -6.55 -34.53 -14.89
C SER A 723 -5.79 -34.21 -13.61
N MET A 724 -6.28 -33.26 -12.82
CA MET A 724 -5.70 -32.82 -11.55
C MET A 724 -5.52 -33.93 -10.50
N PHE A 725 -6.30 -35.02 -10.56
CA PHE A 725 -6.27 -36.11 -9.60
C PHE A 725 -5.99 -37.48 -10.25
N SER A 726 -5.64 -37.49 -11.53
CA SER A 726 -5.49 -38.72 -12.32
C SER A 726 -4.18 -39.45 -11.99
N ASP A 727 -3.07 -38.71 -11.86
CA ASP A 727 -1.74 -39.26 -11.59
C ASP A 727 -1.47 -39.44 -10.09
N ASP A 728 -1.80 -38.43 -9.28
CA ASP A 728 -1.64 -38.45 -7.82
C ASP A 728 -2.80 -37.72 -7.11
N LEU A 729 -2.75 -37.68 -5.78
CA LEU A 729 -3.72 -36.98 -4.94
C LEU A 729 -3.04 -35.86 -4.13
N ASP A 730 -1.93 -35.33 -4.62
CA ASP A 730 -1.09 -34.39 -3.87
C ASP A 730 -1.85 -33.09 -3.58
N GLU A 731 -2.73 -32.66 -4.50
CA GLU A 731 -3.57 -31.47 -4.32
C GLU A 731 -4.45 -31.54 -3.05
N PHE A 732 -4.89 -32.74 -2.68
CA PHE A 732 -5.66 -32.97 -1.46
C PHE A 732 -4.80 -32.81 -0.21
N ASP A 733 -3.59 -33.35 -0.24
CA ASP A 733 -2.67 -33.33 0.88
C ASP A 733 -2.08 -31.91 1.06
N ASP A 734 -1.78 -31.21 -0.04
CA ASP A 734 -1.42 -29.79 -0.04
C ASP A 734 -2.53 -28.91 0.51
N SER A 735 -3.78 -29.13 0.10
CA SER A 735 -4.93 -28.39 0.64
C SER A 735 -5.08 -28.60 2.13
N ARG A 736 -4.89 -29.85 2.59
CA ARG A 736 -4.94 -30.19 4.01
C ARG A 736 -3.82 -29.53 4.81
N ASN A 737 -2.61 -29.43 4.25
CA ASN A 737 -1.46 -28.78 4.88
C ASN A 737 -1.66 -27.26 4.98
N VAL A 738 -2.11 -26.60 3.90
CA VAL A 738 -2.38 -25.15 3.92
C VAL A 738 -3.40 -24.77 5.00
N VAL A 739 -4.47 -25.56 5.12
CA VAL A 739 -5.50 -25.33 6.15
C VAL A 739 -4.98 -25.66 7.55
N GLN A 740 -4.08 -26.65 7.70
CA GLN A 740 -3.40 -26.91 8.98
C GLN A 740 -2.53 -25.73 9.39
N ASP A 741 -1.70 -25.23 8.48
CA ASP A 741 -0.83 -24.08 8.74
C ASP A 741 -1.65 -22.82 9.09
N LEU A 742 -2.87 -22.68 8.54
CA LEU A 742 -3.79 -21.62 8.92
C LEU A 742 -4.31 -21.81 10.36
N ILE A 743 -4.70 -23.03 10.73
CA ILE A 743 -5.13 -23.35 12.10
C ILE A 743 -4.01 -23.03 13.09
N ASP A 744 -2.80 -23.48 12.80
CA ASP A 744 -1.63 -23.30 13.65
C ASP A 744 -1.29 -21.81 13.81
N GLU A 745 -1.44 -21.02 12.75
CA GLU A 745 -1.22 -19.57 12.81
C GLU A 745 -2.27 -18.85 13.67
N TYR A 746 -3.55 -19.24 13.56
CA TYR A 746 -4.60 -18.72 14.44
C TYR A 746 -4.38 -19.07 15.92
N GLU A 747 -3.85 -20.26 16.21
CA GLU A 747 -3.48 -20.65 17.57
C GLU A 747 -2.29 -19.87 18.09
N ALA A 748 -1.29 -19.62 17.24
CA ALA A 748 -0.13 -18.81 17.61
C ALA A 748 -0.52 -17.35 17.86
N CYS A 749 -1.53 -16.80 17.17
CA CYS A 749 -2.06 -15.47 17.49
C CYS A 749 -2.53 -15.34 18.95
N GLU A 750 -2.88 -16.45 19.62
CA GLU A 750 -3.32 -16.44 21.01
C GLU A 750 -2.16 -16.23 22.02
N THR A 751 -0.91 -16.22 21.55
CA THR A 751 0.28 -16.15 22.41
C THR A 751 1.14 -14.89 22.18
N PRO A 752 1.84 -14.34 23.20
CA PRO A 752 2.63 -13.11 23.06
C PRO A 752 3.82 -13.22 22.09
N ASP A 753 4.33 -14.43 21.88
CA ASP A 753 5.42 -14.76 20.97
C ASP A 753 5.00 -14.82 19.50
N TYR A 754 3.74 -14.53 19.16
CA TYR A 754 3.27 -14.45 17.78
C TYR A 754 4.11 -13.51 16.89
N VAL A 755 4.67 -12.43 17.46
CA VAL A 755 5.58 -11.51 16.74
C VAL A 755 6.81 -12.25 16.17
N ASN A 756 7.17 -13.39 16.78
CA ASN A 756 8.22 -14.30 16.34
C ASN A 756 7.66 -15.56 15.66
N TYR A 757 6.35 -15.70 15.47
CA TYR A 757 5.77 -16.86 14.79
C TYR A 757 6.28 -16.96 13.35
N GLY A 758 6.71 -18.15 12.95
CA GLY A 758 7.40 -18.38 11.69
C GLY A 758 8.90 -18.00 11.68
N ARG A 759 9.42 -17.34 12.74
CA ARG A 759 10.86 -17.34 13.04
C ARG A 759 11.16 -18.68 13.71
N LYS A 760 11.78 -19.60 12.98
CA LYS A 760 12.32 -20.81 13.61
C LYS A 760 13.49 -20.40 14.50
N ASP A 761 13.24 -20.24 15.79
CA ASP A 761 14.31 -20.30 16.80
C ASP A 761 14.89 -21.72 16.71
N SER A 762 16.08 -21.81 16.13
CA SER A 762 16.86 -23.03 16.17
C SER A 762 17.44 -23.14 17.60
N PRO A 763 17.54 -24.34 18.19
CA PRO A 763 18.33 -24.54 19.41
C PRO A 763 19.82 -24.11 19.29
N MET A 764 20.27 -23.68 18.10
CA MET A 764 21.55 -22.99 17.92
C MET A 764 21.56 -21.53 18.40
N ASP A 765 20.41 -20.83 18.48
CA ASP A 765 20.39 -19.37 18.68
C ASP A 765 20.80 -18.95 20.10
N THR A 766 20.76 -19.86 21.08
CA THR A 766 21.28 -19.61 22.43
C THR A 766 22.80 -19.78 22.55
N ILE A 767 23.49 -20.35 21.55
CA ILE A 767 24.94 -20.56 21.57
C ILE A 767 25.70 -19.43 20.85
N PHE A 768 25.06 -18.67 19.95
CA PHE A 768 25.77 -17.72 19.07
C PHE A 768 25.64 -16.24 19.43
N LEU A 769 25.04 -15.90 20.58
CA LEU A 769 24.93 -14.52 21.07
C LEU A 769 26.27 -13.81 21.39
N ASN A 770 27.42 -14.42 21.09
CA ASN A 770 28.76 -13.86 21.33
C ASN A 770 29.79 -14.00 20.19
N ALA A 771 29.41 -14.26 18.93
CA ALA A 771 30.40 -14.36 17.86
C ALA A 771 30.12 -13.41 16.67
N ASN A 772 30.97 -12.40 16.50
CA ASN A 772 31.25 -11.83 15.18
C ASN A 772 31.75 -12.97 14.27
N MET A 773 30.88 -13.53 13.42
CA MET A 773 31.22 -14.64 12.53
C MET A 773 31.67 -14.20 11.13
N VAL A 774 32.53 -13.20 11.03
CA VAL A 774 33.55 -13.23 9.98
C VAL A 774 34.77 -13.81 10.67
N ALA A 775 35.06 -15.10 10.44
CA ALA A 775 36.21 -15.77 11.04
C ALA A 775 37.47 -14.93 10.84
N GLU A 776 38.38 -14.88 11.82
CA GLU A 776 39.64 -14.10 11.75
C GLU A 776 40.48 -14.41 10.49
N ASN A 777 40.21 -15.53 9.82
CA ASN A 777 40.89 -15.99 8.61
C ASN A 777 40.15 -15.67 7.29
N ALA A 778 39.07 -14.90 7.31
CA ALA A 778 38.33 -14.53 6.11
C ALA A 778 39.09 -13.48 5.28
N VAL A 779 39.27 -13.75 3.99
CA VAL A 779 39.99 -12.85 3.07
C VAL A 779 38.97 -12.12 2.20
N LEU A 780 38.93 -10.78 2.25
CA LEU A 780 38.06 -9.99 1.39
C LEU A 780 38.51 -10.13 -0.09
N ILE A 781 37.63 -10.66 -0.94
CA ILE A 781 37.87 -10.82 -2.38
C ILE A 781 37.46 -9.56 -3.14
N LYS A 782 36.25 -9.07 -2.85
CA LYS A 782 35.64 -7.95 -3.58
C LYS A 782 34.60 -7.25 -2.73
N GLN A 783 34.55 -5.93 -2.83
CA GLN A 783 33.49 -5.12 -2.24
C GLN A 783 32.75 -4.36 -3.34
N GLY A 784 31.45 -4.61 -3.46
CA GLY A 784 30.56 -3.88 -4.35
C GLY A 784 29.76 -2.80 -3.62
N ALA A 785 28.89 -2.11 -4.37
CA ALA A 785 28.00 -1.10 -3.82
C ALA A 785 26.96 -1.69 -2.85
N GLU A 786 26.64 -2.99 -2.94
CA GLU A 786 25.59 -3.62 -2.15
C GLU A 786 26.05 -4.75 -1.21
N ALA A 787 27.24 -5.31 -1.41
CA ALA A 787 27.74 -6.46 -0.64
C ALA A 787 29.26 -6.53 -0.60
N ARG A 788 29.79 -7.21 0.40
CA ARG A 788 31.19 -7.65 0.51
C ARG A 788 31.26 -9.15 0.30
N VAL A 789 32.27 -9.60 -0.44
CA VAL A 789 32.50 -11.01 -0.75
C VAL A 789 33.82 -11.42 -0.13
N PHE A 790 33.77 -12.41 0.77
CA PHE A 790 34.90 -12.96 1.47
C PHE A 790 35.15 -14.41 1.04
N HIS A 791 36.42 -14.80 0.96
CA HIS A 791 36.85 -16.18 0.87
C HIS A 791 37.14 -16.69 2.28
N LEU A 792 36.52 -17.80 2.66
CA LEU A 792 36.86 -18.54 3.88
C LEU A 792 37.65 -19.78 3.48
N PRO A 793 38.96 -19.84 3.79
CA PRO A 793 39.81 -20.99 3.45
C PRO A 793 39.36 -22.31 4.08
N THR A 794 38.61 -22.24 5.18
CA THR A 794 38.04 -23.38 5.88
C THR A 794 36.57 -23.12 6.18
N PHE A 795 35.69 -24.05 5.77
CA PHE A 795 34.26 -24.00 6.10
C PHE A 795 33.69 -25.42 6.20
N LEU A 796 33.31 -25.85 7.41
CA LEU A 796 32.85 -27.22 7.70
C LEU A 796 33.82 -28.27 7.13
N THR A 797 33.33 -29.20 6.31
CA THR A 797 34.10 -30.29 5.67
C THR A 797 34.50 -29.98 4.22
N GLN A 798 34.35 -28.73 3.75
CA GLN A 798 34.64 -28.36 2.36
C GLN A 798 36.15 -28.16 2.14
N PRO A 799 36.80 -28.94 1.24
CA PRO A 799 38.25 -28.91 1.07
C PRO A 799 38.79 -27.63 0.40
N GLU A 800 37.97 -26.92 -0.39
CA GLU A 800 38.32 -25.65 -1.06
C GLU A 800 37.74 -24.41 -0.36
N GLY A 801 37.24 -24.57 0.88
CA GLY A 801 36.61 -23.49 1.63
C GLY A 801 35.23 -23.09 1.08
N CYS A 802 34.80 -21.86 1.37
CA CYS A 802 33.55 -21.30 0.85
C CYS A 802 33.65 -19.79 0.59
N ILE A 803 32.64 -19.25 -0.09
CA ILE A 803 32.46 -17.83 -0.31
C ILE A 803 31.35 -17.31 0.62
N ALA A 804 31.64 -16.27 1.39
CA ALA A 804 30.65 -15.54 2.17
C ALA A 804 30.34 -14.20 1.53
N LYS A 805 29.10 -14.01 1.09
CA LYS A 805 28.60 -12.75 0.56
C LYS A 805 27.76 -12.05 1.63
N GLU A 806 28.35 -11.06 2.29
CA GLU A 806 27.73 -10.24 3.34
C GLU A 806 27.09 -8.98 2.73
N ARG A 807 25.81 -8.76 2.99
CA ARG A 807 25.13 -7.49 2.67
C ARG A 807 25.20 -6.55 3.86
N PHE A 808 26.04 -5.51 3.74
CA PHE A 808 26.23 -4.54 4.81
C PHE A 808 25.06 -3.54 4.91
N LYS A 809 24.73 -3.17 6.15
CA LYS A 809 23.65 -2.23 6.48
C LYS A 809 23.86 -0.87 5.80
N LYS A 810 22.78 -0.27 5.30
CA LYS A 810 22.80 1.07 4.71
C LYS A 810 22.41 2.11 5.74
N SER A 811 23.39 2.89 6.20
CA SER A 811 23.20 3.95 7.20
C SER A 811 22.22 5.05 6.78
N TYR A 812 21.96 5.21 5.47
CA TYR A 812 20.99 6.15 4.93
C TYR A 812 19.53 5.64 4.94
N ARG A 813 19.30 4.34 5.19
CA ARG A 813 17.95 3.75 5.28
C ARG A 813 17.54 3.64 6.75
N HIS A 814 16.24 3.73 7.01
CA HIS A 814 15.71 3.45 8.34
C HIS A 814 16.10 2.02 8.76
N PRO A 815 16.58 1.76 10.00
CA PRO A 815 17.08 0.45 10.42
C PRO A 815 16.10 -0.70 10.13
N ASP A 816 14.81 -0.51 10.41
CA ASP A 816 13.79 -1.54 10.18
C ASP A 816 13.52 -1.77 8.68
N LEU A 817 13.52 -0.69 7.88
CA LEU A 817 13.37 -0.78 6.43
C LEU A 817 14.61 -1.43 5.79
N ASP A 818 15.81 -1.09 6.26
CA ASP A 818 17.04 -1.68 5.79
C ASP A 818 17.12 -3.16 6.15
N GLN A 819 16.73 -3.52 7.38
CA GLN A 819 16.65 -4.92 7.81
C GLN A 819 15.63 -5.70 6.97
N TYR A 820 14.43 -5.15 6.76
CA TYR A 820 13.41 -5.76 5.92
C TYR A 820 13.88 -5.95 4.47
N LEU A 821 14.39 -4.90 3.83
CA LEU A 821 14.86 -4.94 2.43
C LEU A 821 16.07 -5.86 2.26
N THR A 822 17.01 -5.83 3.19
CA THR A 822 18.21 -6.68 3.17
C THR A 822 17.81 -8.14 3.34
N SER A 823 16.94 -8.46 4.31
CA SER A 823 16.44 -9.82 4.53
C SER A 823 15.69 -10.35 3.32
N ARG A 824 14.82 -9.53 2.71
CA ARG A 824 14.07 -9.90 1.50
C ARG A 824 15.00 -10.15 0.31
N ARG A 825 16.05 -9.35 0.14
CA ARG A 825 17.05 -9.54 -0.94
C ARG A 825 17.91 -10.79 -0.74
N VAL A 826 18.37 -11.05 0.49
CA VAL A 826 19.11 -12.29 0.82
C VAL A 826 18.25 -13.52 0.53
N ALA A 827 16.99 -13.52 0.98
CA ALA A 827 16.05 -14.61 0.73
C ALA A 827 15.73 -14.76 -0.77
N GLN A 828 15.60 -13.66 -1.51
CA GLN A 828 15.36 -13.70 -2.95
C GLN A 828 16.55 -14.30 -3.71
N GLU A 829 17.76 -13.85 -3.42
CA GLU A 829 18.99 -14.33 -4.06
C GLU A 829 19.20 -15.83 -3.80
N ALA A 830 19.04 -16.28 -2.55
CA ALA A 830 19.14 -17.68 -2.19
C ALA A 830 18.07 -18.55 -2.88
N ARG A 831 16.82 -18.07 -2.98
CA ARG A 831 15.73 -18.78 -3.67
C ARG A 831 16.01 -18.89 -5.17
N SER A 832 16.50 -17.83 -5.81
CA SER A 832 16.87 -17.86 -7.24
C SER A 832 18.00 -18.87 -7.49
N LEU A 833 19.05 -18.87 -6.67
CA LEU A 833 20.16 -19.81 -6.74
C LEU A 833 19.68 -21.27 -6.60
N TYR A 834 18.87 -21.55 -5.58
CA TYR A 834 18.31 -22.88 -5.34
C TYR A 834 17.39 -23.34 -6.48
N LYS A 835 16.49 -22.48 -6.95
CA LYS A 835 15.55 -22.79 -8.04
C LYS A 835 16.29 -23.17 -9.32
N CYS A 836 17.34 -22.42 -9.66
CA CYS A 836 18.16 -22.71 -10.83
C CYS A 836 18.97 -24.01 -10.65
N LYS A 837 19.58 -24.23 -9.48
CA LYS A 837 20.34 -25.45 -9.18
C LYS A 837 19.46 -26.70 -9.26
N LYS A 838 18.25 -26.65 -8.68
CA LYS A 838 17.26 -27.74 -8.70
C LYS A 838 16.84 -28.11 -10.13
N ALA A 839 16.80 -27.14 -11.04
CA ALA A 839 16.50 -27.35 -12.45
C ALA A 839 17.70 -27.85 -13.29
N GLY A 840 18.82 -28.19 -12.65
CA GLY A 840 20.01 -28.69 -13.32
C GLY A 840 20.79 -27.62 -14.08
N MET A 841 20.66 -26.34 -13.69
CA MET A 841 21.56 -25.27 -14.10
C MET A 841 22.76 -25.21 -13.15
N ASP A 842 23.96 -24.97 -13.67
CA ASP A 842 25.14 -24.84 -12.81
C ASP A 842 25.16 -23.43 -12.19
N THR A 843 24.91 -23.37 -10.89
CA THR A 843 25.00 -22.18 -10.02
C THR A 843 25.76 -22.55 -8.74
N PRO A 844 26.29 -21.57 -8.00
CA PRO A 844 26.91 -21.84 -6.70
C PRO A 844 25.94 -22.56 -5.75
N THR A 845 26.40 -23.66 -5.18
CA THR A 845 25.63 -24.38 -4.15
C THR A 845 25.62 -23.56 -2.87
N VAL A 846 24.44 -23.17 -2.38
CA VAL A 846 24.30 -22.45 -1.11
C VAL A 846 24.46 -23.46 0.03
N TYR A 847 25.46 -23.25 0.90
CA TYR A 847 25.73 -24.11 2.06
C TYR A 847 24.98 -23.65 3.30
N PHE A 848 24.93 -22.35 3.53
CA PHE A 848 24.33 -21.76 4.73
C PHE A 848 23.91 -20.31 4.46
N ILE A 849 22.87 -19.85 5.14
CA ILE A 849 22.38 -18.48 5.06
C ILE A 849 22.26 -17.96 6.49
N ASP A 850 23.02 -16.94 6.81
CA ASP A 850 22.91 -16.21 8.07
C ASP A 850 22.07 -14.96 7.85
N MET A 851 20.81 -15.02 8.30
CA MET A 851 19.88 -13.90 8.18
C MET A 851 20.21 -12.75 9.14
N ALA A 852 20.91 -13.01 10.24
CA ALA A 852 21.24 -11.99 11.25
C ALA A 852 22.37 -11.07 10.76
N SER A 853 23.41 -11.65 10.13
CA SER A 853 24.47 -10.88 9.48
C SER A 853 24.19 -10.55 8.01
N ALA A 854 23.06 -11.02 7.47
CA ALA A 854 22.72 -10.91 6.04
C ALA A 854 23.80 -11.48 5.11
N THR A 855 24.31 -12.67 5.46
CA THR A 855 25.43 -13.33 4.77
C THR A 855 25.00 -14.65 4.13
N ILE A 856 25.30 -14.83 2.85
CA ILE A 856 25.11 -16.11 2.14
C ILE A 856 26.45 -16.80 2.00
N TYR A 857 26.56 -18.01 2.54
CA TYR A 857 27.72 -18.89 2.41
C TYR A 857 27.46 -19.89 1.28
N MET A 858 28.29 -19.86 0.25
CA MET A 858 28.10 -20.63 -0.98
C MET A 858 29.41 -21.24 -1.48
N GLU A 859 29.27 -22.20 -2.39
CA GLU A 859 30.35 -22.90 -3.08
C GLU A 859 31.38 -21.93 -3.65
N ASN A 860 32.66 -22.20 -3.37
CA ASN A 860 33.77 -21.51 -4.01
C ASN A 860 34.00 -22.08 -5.41
N ILE A 861 33.70 -21.28 -6.43
CA ILE A 861 33.88 -21.71 -7.83
C ILE A 861 35.33 -21.46 -8.24
N THR A 862 36.14 -22.52 -8.24
CA THR A 862 37.53 -22.49 -8.68
C THR A 862 37.62 -22.42 -10.21
N GLY A 863 37.61 -21.21 -10.75
CA GLY A 863 37.48 -20.90 -12.17
C GLY A 863 37.78 -19.45 -12.48
N GLU A 864 37.90 -19.12 -13.77
CA GLU A 864 37.98 -17.73 -14.23
C GLU A 864 36.62 -17.26 -14.75
N THR A 865 36.39 -15.96 -14.76
CA THR A 865 35.17 -15.38 -15.37
C THR A 865 35.25 -15.43 -16.89
N VAL A 866 34.10 -15.50 -17.58
CA VAL A 866 34.03 -15.37 -19.05
C VAL A 866 34.66 -14.04 -19.49
N LYS A 867 34.52 -12.98 -18.70
CA LYS A 867 35.22 -11.71 -18.92
C LYS A 867 36.74 -11.88 -18.96
N GLN A 868 37.34 -12.56 -17.98
CA GLN A 868 38.80 -12.76 -17.94
C GLN A 868 39.27 -13.59 -19.13
N ARG A 869 38.60 -14.72 -19.41
CA ARG A 869 38.98 -15.59 -20.54
C ARG A 869 38.95 -14.86 -21.87
N LEU A 870 37.94 -14.02 -22.11
CA LEU A 870 37.86 -13.25 -23.34
C LEU A 870 38.93 -12.15 -23.39
N LEU A 871 39.18 -11.42 -22.31
CA LEU A 871 40.22 -10.38 -22.28
C LEU A 871 41.62 -10.95 -22.52
N GLU A 872 41.96 -12.10 -21.93
CA GLU A 872 43.27 -12.75 -22.10
C GLU A 872 43.53 -13.19 -23.55
N ASN A 873 42.48 -13.47 -24.32
CA ASN A 873 42.57 -13.94 -25.71
C ASN A 873 42.21 -12.86 -26.73
N GLN A 874 42.03 -11.61 -26.29
CA GLN A 874 41.64 -10.50 -27.15
C GLN A 874 42.70 -10.17 -28.21
N GLU A 875 43.99 -10.25 -27.85
CA GLU A 875 45.10 -9.93 -28.76
C GLU A 875 45.26 -10.97 -29.89
N ASN A 876 44.89 -12.23 -29.65
CA ASN A 876 44.91 -13.30 -30.66
C ASN A 876 43.55 -13.51 -31.35
N GLU A 877 42.68 -12.49 -31.35
CA GLU A 877 41.34 -12.53 -31.95
C GLU A 877 40.51 -13.74 -31.50
N TYR A 878 40.64 -14.14 -30.24
CA TYR A 878 39.90 -15.25 -29.62
C TYR A 878 40.15 -16.64 -30.26
N LYS A 879 41.21 -16.81 -31.07
CA LYS A 879 41.51 -18.07 -31.78
C LYS A 879 41.78 -19.26 -30.86
N ASP A 880 42.28 -19.00 -29.65
CA ASP A 880 42.59 -20.02 -28.65
C ASP A 880 41.40 -20.33 -27.72
N VAL A 881 40.22 -19.74 -27.96
CA VAL A 881 39.00 -19.97 -27.19
C VAL A 881 38.03 -20.80 -28.02
N ASP A 882 37.51 -21.90 -27.45
CA ASP A 882 36.37 -22.62 -28.02
C ASP A 882 35.08 -21.80 -27.84
N THR A 883 34.93 -20.83 -28.73
CA THR A 883 33.81 -19.89 -28.78
C THR A 883 32.47 -20.57 -29.02
N GLU A 884 32.45 -21.69 -29.75
CA GLU A 884 31.22 -22.43 -30.06
C GLU A 884 30.68 -23.15 -28.82
N THR A 885 31.52 -23.93 -28.14
CA THR A 885 31.10 -24.65 -26.94
C THR A 885 30.73 -23.70 -25.81
N MET A 886 31.48 -22.58 -25.67
CA MET A 886 31.16 -21.55 -24.70
C MET A 886 29.81 -20.88 -24.99
N ALA A 887 29.56 -20.49 -26.24
CA ALA A 887 28.30 -19.86 -26.63
C ALA A 887 27.10 -20.78 -26.36
N LYS A 888 27.24 -22.06 -26.72
CA LYS A 888 26.22 -23.08 -26.46
C LYS A 888 25.90 -23.22 -24.97
N ARG A 889 26.92 -23.32 -24.12
CA ARG A 889 26.73 -23.47 -22.67
C ARG A 889 26.07 -22.24 -22.05
N ILE A 890 26.47 -21.03 -22.46
CA ILE A 890 25.83 -19.79 -22.00
C ILE A 890 24.36 -19.77 -22.45
N GLY A 891 24.08 -19.95 -23.74
CA GLY A 891 22.72 -19.89 -24.29
C GLY A 891 21.76 -20.88 -23.62
N VAL A 892 22.19 -22.14 -23.44
CA VAL A 892 21.39 -23.19 -22.79
C VAL A 892 21.12 -22.87 -21.31
N SER A 893 22.13 -22.41 -20.57
CA SER A 893 21.96 -22.05 -19.15
C SER A 893 20.98 -20.89 -18.98
N LEU A 894 21.08 -19.86 -19.82
CA LEU A 894 20.15 -18.72 -19.78
C LEU A 894 18.72 -19.11 -20.18
N ALA A 895 18.56 -19.98 -21.18
CA ALA A 895 17.25 -20.48 -21.58
C ALA A 895 16.57 -21.24 -20.44
N LYS A 896 17.32 -22.09 -19.72
CA LYS A 896 16.84 -22.78 -18.52
C LYS A 896 16.44 -21.78 -17.43
N MET A 897 17.27 -20.79 -17.13
CA MET A 897 16.96 -19.74 -16.15
C MET A 897 15.63 -19.03 -16.48
N HIS A 898 15.48 -18.57 -17.73
CA HIS A 898 14.28 -17.87 -18.19
C HIS A 898 13.04 -18.78 -18.31
N SER A 899 13.22 -20.09 -18.51
CA SER A 899 12.11 -21.06 -18.46
C SER A 899 11.51 -21.21 -17.06
N LEU A 900 12.30 -20.96 -16.02
CA LEU A 900 11.86 -20.93 -14.62
C LEU A 900 11.32 -19.55 -14.22
N ASN A 901 11.17 -18.63 -15.18
CA ASN A 901 10.80 -17.24 -14.95
C ASN A 901 11.74 -16.52 -13.97
N VAL A 902 13.01 -16.92 -13.89
CA VAL A 902 14.04 -16.21 -13.11
C VAL A 902 14.73 -15.22 -14.04
N ILE A 903 14.71 -13.95 -13.65
CA ILE A 903 15.43 -12.85 -14.32
C ILE A 903 16.63 -12.51 -13.43
N HIS A 904 17.82 -12.41 -14.03
CA HIS A 904 19.06 -12.13 -13.33
C HIS A 904 19.17 -10.66 -12.93
N GLY A 905 18.73 -9.74 -13.79
CA GLY A 905 18.67 -8.29 -13.53
C GLY A 905 19.99 -7.52 -13.65
N ASP A 906 21.11 -8.22 -13.82
CA ASP A 906 22.46 -7.66 -14.06
C ASP A 906 23.35 -8.68 -14.77
N LEU A 907 22.87 -9.17 -15.91
CA LEU A 907 23.52 -10.26 -16.62
C LEU A 907 24.71 -9.74 -17.45
N THR A 908 25.93 -9.92 -16.95
CA THR A 908 27.17 -9.49 -17.64
C THR A 908 28.17 -10.64 -17.76
N THR A 909 29.18 -10.50 -18.63
CA THR A 909 30.26 -11.51 -18.76
C THR A 909 31.10 -11.67 -17.49
N SER A 910 31.00 -10.76 -16.52
CA SER A 910 31.68 -10.88 -15.21
C SER A 910 30.90 -11.78 -14.25
N ASN A 911 29.60 -11.98 -14.50
CA ASN A 911 28.69 -12.79 -13.69
C ASN A 911 28.53 -14.21 -14.25
N LEU A 912 29.40 -14.59 -15.19
CA LEU A 912 29.51 -15.93 -15.77
C LEU A 912 30.92 -16.45 -15.50
N MET A 913 31.04 -17.62 -14.88
CA MET A 913 32.33 -18.28 -14.57
C MET A 913 32.46 -19.62 -15.28
N LEU A 914 33.70 -20.02 -15.57
CA LEU A 914 34.03 -21.32 -16.15
C LEU A 914 34.70 -22.19 -15.09
N ARG A 915 34.09 -23.35 -14.78
CA ARG A 915 34.64 -24.27 -13.77
C ARG A 915 35.90 -24.95 -14.32
N LYS A 916 37.00 -24.99 -13.55
CA LYS A 916 38.25 -25.67 -13.96
C LYS A 916 38.05 -27.15 -14.26
N ALA A 917 37.21 -27.83 -13.48
CA ALA A 917 36.83 -29.22 -13.69
C ALA A 917 35.54 -29.29 -14.54
N GLY A 918 35.68 -29.53 -15.85
CA GLY A 918 34.55 -29.81 -16.74
C GLY A 918 34.04 -28.65 -17.58
N ASP A 919 34.62 -27.45 -17.43
CA ASP A 919 34.43 -26.30 -18.32
C ASP A 919 32.95 -25.81 -18.39
N SER A 920 32.15 -26.16 -17.38
CA SER A 920 30.75 -25.73 -17.26
C SER A 920 30.65 -24.23 -16.98
N VAL A 921 29.62 -23.60 -17.56
CA VAL A 921 29.31 -22.19 -17.31
C VAL A 921 28.44 -22.09 -16.06
N VAL A 922 29.01 -21.48 -15.02
CA VAL A 922 28.35 -21.19 -13.75
C VAL A 922 27.84 -19.75 -13.77
N VAL A 923 26.53 -19.55 -13.61
CA VAL A 923 25.95 -18.21 -13.46
C VAL A 923 26.04 -17.81 -11.99
N ILE A 924 26.59 -16.64 -11.71
CA ILE A 924 26.86 -16.15 -10.35
C ILE A 924 26.26 -14.75 -10.13
N ASP A 925 26.16 -14.32 -8.87
CA ASP A 925 25.66 -12.99 -8.47
C ASP A 925 24.18 -12.72 -8.82
N PHE A 926 23.28 -13.47 -8.19
CA PHE A 926 21.83 -13.28 -8.29
C PHE A 926 21.30 -12.12 -7.43
N GLY A 927 22.16 -11.14 -7.11
CA GLY A 927 21.87 -10.11 -6.13
C GLY A 927 20.78 -9.12 -6.51
N LEU A 928 20.47 -9.00 -7.80
CA LEU A 928 19.38 -8.20 -8.37
C LEU A 928 18.29 -9.08 -9.02
N SER A 929 18.36 -10.39 -8.80
CA SER A 929 17.42 -11.32 -9.44
C SER A 929 16.00 -11.20 -8.88
N PHE A 930 15.03 -11.46 -9.75
CA PHE A 930 13.62 -11.50 -9.40
C PHE A 930 12.89 -12.53 -10.28
N VAL A 931 11.66 -12.88 -9.90
CA VAL A 931 10.83 -13.82 -10.67
C VAL A 931 9.85 -13.01 -11.52
N SER A 932 9.87 -13.22 -12.83
CA SER A 932 8.93 -12.59 -13.78
C SER A 932 8.67 -13.50 -14.98
N SER A 933 7.39 -13.66 -15.31
CA SER A 933 6.94 -14.35 -16.52
C SER A 933 6.93 -13.44 -17.76
N LEU A 934 7.15 -12.14 -17.58
CA LEU A 934 7.10 -11.16 -18.67
C LEU A 934 8.23 -11.41 -19.67
N ILE A 935 7.85 -11.46 -20.95
CA ILE A 935 8.78 -11.60 -22.08
C ILE A 935 9.73 -10.40 -22.17
N GLU A 936 9.25 -9.21 -21.77
CA GLU A 936 10.05 -7.99 -21.75
C GLU A 936 11.27 -8.09 -20.83
N ASP A 937 11.09 -8.61 -19.61
CA ASP A 937 12.20 -8.72 -18.65
C ASP A 937 13.26 -9.71 -19.13
N LYS A 938 12.84 -10.82 -19.75
CA LYS A 938 13.74 -11.80 -20.40
C LYS A 938 14.53 -11.16 -21.55
N ALA A 939 13.88 -10.31 -22.34
CA ALA A 939 14.51 -9.58 -23.44
C ALA A 939 15.49 -8.52 -22.93
N VAL A 940 15.16 -7.82 -21.82
CA VAL A 940 16.06 -6.85 -21.19
C VAL A 940 17.32 -7.53 -20.66
N ASP A 941 17.21 -8.68 -20.00
CA ASP A 941 18.37 -9.45 -19.51
C ASP A 941 19.33 -9.84 -20.65
N LEU A 942 18.79 -10.33 -21.77
CA LEU A 942 19.58 -10.66 -22.96
C LEU A 942 20.22 -9.42 -23.59
N TYR A 943 19.52 -8.28 -23.60
CA TYR A 943 20.05 -7.01 -24.09
C TYR A 943 21.18 -6.47 -23.21
N VAL A 944 21.08 -6.61 -21.89
CA VAL A 944 22.18 -6.22 -20.97
C VAL A 944 23.42 -7.07 -21.24
N LEU A 945 23.26 -8.37 -21.47
CA LEU A 945 24.37 -9.25 -21.83
C LEU A 945 24.97 -8.89 -23.20
N GLU A 946 24.14 -8.62 -24.21
CA GLU A 946 24.58 -8.15 -25.54
C GLU A 946 25.48 -6.92 -25.44
N ARG A 947 25.07 -5.95 -24.60
CA ARG A 947 25.83 -4.73 -24.35
C ARG A 947 27.12 -5.02 -23.60
N ALA A 948 27.15 -5.99 -22.67
CA ALA A 948 28.37 -6.38 -21.98
C ALA A 948 29.40 -6.98 -22.96
N PHE A 949 28.98 -7.85 -23.88
CA PHE A 949 29.85 -8.37 -24.96
C PHE A 949 30.37 -7.23 -25.83
N SER A 950 29.48 -6.39 -26.37
CA SER A 950 29.84 -5.31 -27.31
C SER A 950 30.72 -4.21 -26.70
N SER A 951 30.55 -3.91 -25.40
CA SER A 951 31.26 -2.79 -24.75
C SER A 951 32.58 -3.21 -24.12
N THR A 952 32.69 -4.44 -23.62
CA THR A 952 33.86 -4.91 -22.88
C THR A 952 34.81 -5.71 -23.77
N HIS A 953 34.30 -6.35 -24.84
CA HIS A 953 35.06 -7.27 -25.69
C HIS A 953 34.87 -6.95 -27.19
N PRO A 954 35.80 -6.19 -27.80
CA PRO A 954 35.72 -5.86 -29.24
C PRO A 954 35.70 -7.12 -30.13
N LYS A 955 34.98 -7.11 -31.25
CA LYS A 955 34.91 -8.25 -32.21
C LYS A 955 34.25 -9.53 -31.66
N THR A 956 33.40 -9.42 -30.63
CA THR A 956 32.65 -10.57 -30.06
C THR A 956 31.18 -10.65 -30.49
N GLU A 957 30.77 -9.86 -31.48
CA GLU A 957 29.38 -9.81 -31.98
C GLU A 957 28.92 -11.17 -32.49
N ALA A 958 29.75 -11.84 -33.29
CA ALA A 958 29.47 -13.19 -33.81
C ALA A 958 29.37 -14.26 -32.70
N LEU A 959 30.07 -14.05 -31.58
CA LEU A 959 29.98 -14.95 -30.42
C LEU A 959 28.63 -14.79 -29.70
N PHE A 960 28.16 -13.55 -29.52
CA PHE A 960 26.86 -13.31 -28.91
C PHE A 960 25.71 -13.78 -29.81
N GLU A 961 25.82 -13.63 -31.13
CA GLU A 961 24.83 -14.17 -32.07
C GLU A 961 24.66 -15.69 -31.90
N LYS A 962 25.77 -16.43 -31.72
CA LYS A 962 25.73 -17.87 -31.40
C LYS A 962 25.10 -18.16 -30.04
N VAL A 963 25.39 -17.35 -29.02
CA VAL A 963 24.73 -17.47 -27.70
C VAL A 963 23.21 -17.33 -27.85
N LEU A 964 22.77 -16.35 -28.62
CA LEU A 964 21.36 -16.09 -28.88
C LEU A 964 20.72 -17.22 -29.70
N GLU A 965 21.40 -17.75 -30.70
CA GLU A 965 20.94 -18.91 -31.47
C GLU A 965 20.70 -20.13 -30.57
N HIS A 966 21.68 -20.48 -29.74
CA HIS A 966 21.56 -21.60 -28.80
C HIS A 966 20.48 -21.34 -27.74
N TYR A 967 20.34 -20.10 -27.25
CA TYR A 967 19.25 -19.70 -26.34
C TYR A 967 17.88 -19.93 -26.97
N LEU A 968 17.69 -19.46 -28.21
CA LEU A 968 16.42 -19.57 -28.93
C LEU A 968 16.10 -21.03 -29.31
N SER A 969 17.10 -21.87 -29.53
CA SER A 969 16.89 -23.29 -29.84
C SER A 969 16.28 -24.08 -28.68
N VAL A 970 16.52 -23.65 -27.43
CA VAL A 970 16.04 -24.32 -26.21
C VAL A 970 14.78 -23.66 -25.64
N SER A 971 14.59 -22.36 -25.88
CA SER A 971 13.47 -21.60 -25.32
C SER A 971 12.14 -21.92 -26.01
N SER A 972 11.13 -22.32 -25.24
CA SER A 972 9.76 -22.54 -25.73
C SER A 972 9.07 -21.25 -26.22
N GLN A 973 9.55 -20.09 -25.78
CA GLN A 973 9.01 -18.76 -26.12
C GLN A 973 9.91 -17.97 -27.08
N ALA A 974 10.80 -18.66 -27.81
CA ALA A 974 11.85 -18.06 -28.63
C ALA A 974 11.36 -16.94 -29.57
N LYS A 975 10.27 -17.17 -30.32
CA LYS A 975 9.74 -16.19 -31.30
C LYS A 975 9.31 -14.87 -30.63
N LEU A 976 8.64 -14.96 -29.49
CA LEU A 976 8.15 -13.79 -28.75
C LEU A 976 9.30 -13.03 -28.09
N ILE A 977 10.27 -13.74 -27.50
CA ILE A 977 11.45 -13.13 -26.88
C ILE A 977 12.31 -12.42 -27.93
N LEU A 978 12.51 -13.02 -29.10
CA LEU A 978 13.26 -12.41 -30.19
C LEU A 978 12.58 -11.13 -30.71
N SER A 979 11.27 -11.18 -30.94
CA SER A 979 10.50 -9.99 -31.35
C SER A 979 10.65 -8.87 -30.32
N LYS A 980 10.55 -9.20 -29.03
CA LYS A 980 10.64 -8.20 -27.97
C LYS A 980 12.07 -7.67 -27.76
N LEU A 981 13.09 -8.50 -27.99
CA LEU A 981 14.49 -8.09 -27.96
C LEU A 981 14.77 -7.01 -29.02
N GLU A 982 14.19 -7.14 -30.22
CA GLU A 982 14.29 -6.09 -31.25
C GLU A 982 13.63 -4.77 -30.80
N ASP A 983 12.47 -4.82 -30.16
CA ASP A 983 11.82 -3.62 -29.60
C ASP A 983 12.69 -2.95 -28.52
N VAL A 984 13.34 -3.76 -27.67
CA VAL A 984 14.28 -3.27 -26.65
C VAL A 984 15.50 -2.63 -27.31
N ARG A 985 16.07 -3.26 -28.35
CA ARG A 985 17.20 -2.71 -29.14
C ARG A 985 16.84 -1.35 -29.76
N LEU A 986 15.64 -1.22 -30.35
CA LEU A 986 15.16 0.03 -30.94
C LEU A 986 15.02 1.15 -29.90
N ARG A 987 14.48 0.83 -28.71
CA ARG A 987 14.39 1.78 -27.59
C ARG A 987 15.76 2.19 -27.05
N GLY A 988 16.71 1.25 -26.99
CA GLY A 988 18.10 1.50 -26.58
C GLY A 988 18.85 2.43 -27.54
N ARG A 989 18.61 2.33 -28.86
CA ARG A 989 19.20 3.21 -29.88
C ARG A 989 18.71 4.67 -29.79
N LYS A 990 17.45 4.90 -29.41
CA LYS A 990 16.93 6.26 -29.19
C LYS A 990 17.59 6.98 -28.00
N ARG A 991 18.00 6.24 -26.96
CA ARG A 991 18.74 6.82 -25.82
C ARG A 991 20.20 7.15 -26.13
N SER A 992 20.84 6.45 -27.07
CA SER A 992 22.25 6.68 -27.43
C SER A 992 22.46 7.82 -28.44
N MET A 993 21.41 8.22 -29.18
CA MET A 993 21.45 9.41 -30.05
C MET A 993 21.19 10.74 -29.33
N VAL A 994 20.80 10.71 -28.05
CA VAL A 994 20.48 11.91 -27.23
C VAL A 994 21.52 12.10 -26.11
N GLY A 995 22.71 11.48 -26.24
CA GLY A 995 23.85 11.64 -25.33
C GLY A 995 24.78 12.74 -25.77
#